data_AF-A0A1A8G150-F1
#
_entry.id   AF-A0A1A8G150-F1
#
_cell.length_a   1.000
_cell.length_b   1.000
_cell.length_c   1.000
_cell.angle_alpha   90.00
_cell.angle_beta   90.00
_cell.angle_gamma   90.00
#
_symmetry.space_group_name_H-M   'P 1'
#
loop_
_entity.id
_entity.type
_entity.pdbx_description
1 polymer ?
#
loop_
_entity_poly.entity_id
_entity_poly.type
_entity_poly.pdbx_seq_one_letter_code
_entity_poly.pdbx_strand_id
1 'polypeptide(L)'
;MTAETGNYPSESRGTMSRFGVPNKVPASASSKAVWKAELQKGSSPETGSLTLTITPPADAPIGEYKLSAKHKEEKQMLANLSVLFNPWCSDDWVFQPDDEQRQEYVMNEHGVIYIGNNNQISPCHWDFAQFEENMVTICLKILDLSIKYKSDPAGDVSARCNPIYVGRIITNMIHNESTFGVLEGNWSGNYKGGMNPTYWSNSYTILKQWYDSFYTTVKYGQCWVFASVMCSVMRLLGIPCRVVTNFESAHDTDSSLTIDTYFTDCGRAKPSRDSIWNFHVWVEAWMRRPDIANNGKYDGWQVLDPTPQEKSEGMFCCGPAPVAAILNGDTCLKYDVPFVFAEVNADCVSWLIKEDGSKMKMLSDTKKVGQCISTKAIGSNKRMDLTDAYKYREGSEKERDVFVYALSSLMDGGTRHMGSVEDKKNDKPSAPPPQLHIRFEEDSRPVNGEDVKLKLVLSSDSTVTRLLSVNISVQAMRYTGHPAGNIQSEVTEQKLLPGEDLSIPILVPFSTYQKYMVQCRNMTFSTIVTDLQNKENRYLAERHINLMDPPISINVTGEGRVNQPMTVEVVFMNPVEDTLRNCTLTVSGSGLVTEETTIKLQDLQQGRSLRVQFSIVPYRSGERPLLLDFDCSLFRDIKKSCSICVQP
;
A
#
# COMPACT_ATOMS: atom_id res chain seq x y z
N MET A 1 34.15 14.49 -25.75
CA MET A 1 33.11 14.72 -24.74
C MET A 1 33.27 13.70 -23.64
N THR A 2 32.87 14.08 -22.43
CA THR A 2 32.95 13.24 -21.24
C THR A 2 31.67 13.45 -20.44
N ALA A 3 30.94 12.37 -20.19
CA ALA A 3 29.79 12.33 -19.26
C ALA A 3 30.24 11.65 -17.97
N GLU A 4 30.02 12.29 -16.82
CA GLU A 4 30.48 11.82 -15.49
C GLU A 4 29.33 11.93 -14.47
N THR A 5 29.10 10.87 -13.68
CA THR A 5 28.17 10.87 -12.55
C THR A 5 28.82 10.35 -11.26
N GLY A 6 28.29 10.78 -10.12
CA GLY A 6 28.82 10.47 -8.79
C GLY A 6 30.15 11.17 -8.46
N ASN A 7 30.63 10.95 -7.23
CA ASN A 7 31.86 11.57 -6.75
C ASN A 7 33.15 10.85 -7.22
N TYR A 8 33.02 9.62 -7.70
CA TYR A 8 34.12 8.77 -8.13
C TYR A 8 33.86 8.17 -9.53
N PRO A 9 33.77 9.02 -10.56
CA PRO A 9 33.43 8.58 -11.92
C PRO A 9 34.51 7.68 -12.52
N SER A 10 34.12 6.57 -13.15
CA SER A 10 35.00 5.60 -13.79
C SER A 10 34.36 4.91 -14.99
N GLU A 11 35.11 4.72 -16.07
CA GLU A 11 34.65 3.98 -17.26
C GLU A 11 34.34 2.52 -16.92
N SER A 12 35.16 1.88 -16.07
CA SER A 12 34.96 0.49 -15.65
C SER A 12 33.73 0.27 -14.78
N ARG A 13 33.19 1.35 -14.20
CA ARG A 13 31.96 1.33 -13.39
C ARG A 13 30.75 1.88 -14.15
N GLY A 14 30.93 2.33 -15.40
CA GLY A 14 29.87 2.94 -16.20
C GLY A 14 29.46 4.33 -15.74
N THR A 15 30.14 4.89 -14.73
CA THR A 15 29.88 6.22 -14.17
C THR A 15 30.68 7.33 -14.85
N MET A 16 31.56 6.97 -15.79
CA MET A 16 32.19 7.88 -16.74
C MET A 16 32.11 7.31 -18.15
N SER A 17 31.92 8.16 -19.15
CA SER A 17 32.01 7.76 -20.55
C SER A 17 32.70 8.84 -21.38
N ARG A 18 33.74 8.46 -22.13
CA ARG A 18 34.45 9.34 -23.07
C ARG A 18 34.09 8.98 -24.51
N PHE A 19 33.58 9.95 -25.25
CA PHE A 19 33.04 9.75 -26.60
C PHE A 19 33.21 11.03 -27.44
N GLY A 20 33.10 10.95 -28.76
CA GLY A 20 33.33 12.12 -29.61
C GLY A 20 32.99 11.91 -31.07
N VAL A 21 33.12 12.99 -31.84
CA VAL A 21 32.86 13.04 -33.28
C VAL A 21 34.09 13.59 -34.01
N PRO A 22 34.61 12.90 -35.04
CA PRO A 22 34.33 11.50 -35.36
C PRO A 22 34.72 10.58 -34.19
N ASN A 23 34.14 9.38 -34.11
CA ASN A 23 34.41 8.43 -33.03
C ASN A 23 35.84 7.84 -33.14
N LYS A 24 36.84 8.66 -32.82
CA LYS A 24 38.28 8.36 -32.89
C LYS A 24 38.85 7.92 -31.55
N VAL A 25 38.06 8.02 -30.47
CA VAL A 25 38.45 7.55 -29.14
C VAL A 25 37.77 6.20 -28.94
N PRO A 26 38.46 5.06 -29.15
CA PRO A 26 37.88 3.77 -28.86
C PRO A 26 37.54 3.72 -27.37
N ALA A 27 36.33 3.24 -27.04
CA ALA A 27 35.96 2.97 -25.67
C ALA A 27 37.00 2.01 -25.05
N SER A 28 37.39 2.26 -23.79
CA SER A 28 38.24 1.31 -23.07
C SER A 28 37.58 -0.07 -23.08
N ALA A 29 38.36 -1.15 -23.22
CA ALA A 29 37.85 -2.51 -23.19
C ALA A 29 37.12 -2.87 -21.87
N SER A 30 37.38 -2.11 -20.80
CA SER A 30 36.71 -2.25 -19.52
C SER A 30 35.44 -1.39 -19.37
N SER A 31 35.07 -0.58 -20.38
CA SER A 31 33.95 0.36 -20.26
C SER A 31 32.63 -0.37 -20.09
N LYS A 32 31.91 -0.10 -18.99
CA LYS A 32 30.61 -0.73 -18.71
C LYS A 32 29.46 -0.05 -19.47
N ALA A 33 29.49 1.28 -19.60
CA ALA A 33 28.44 2.07 -20.26
C ALA A 33 29.05 3.08 -21.24
N VAL A 34 28.74 2.95 -22.54
CA VAL A 34 29.34 3.75 -23.62
C VAL A 34 28.30 4.67 -24.24
N TRP A 35 28.45 5.97 -23.99
CA TRP A 35 27.64 7.03 -24.60
C TRP A 35 28.06 7.25 -26.05
N LYS A 36 27.12 7.66 -26.88
CA LYS A 36 27.35 7.94 -28.30
C LYS A 36 27.10 9.40 -28.62
N ALA A 37 27.85 9.93 -29.57
CA ALA A 37 27.57 11.22 -30.17
C ALA A 37 27.65 11.13 -31.70
N GLU A 38 26.69 11.76 -32.36
CA GLU A 38 26.55 11.75 -33.82
C GLU A 38 26.37 13.17 -34.34
N LEU A 39 27.03 13.49 -35.46
CA LEU A 39 26.87 14.78 -36.13
C LEU A 39 25.58 14.77 -36.96
N GLN A 40 24.69 15.72 -36.73
CA GLN A 40 23.50 15.85 -37.56
C GLN A 40 23.85 16.46 -38.92
N LYS A 41 23.11 16.04 -39.97
CA LYS A 41 23.31 16.50 -41.36
C LYS A 41 23.20 18.03 -41.54
N GLY A 42 22.48 18.72 -40.66
CA GLY A 42 22.33 20.18 -40.67
C GLY A 42 23.47 20.96 -40.02
N SER A 43 24.53 20.28 -39.54
CA SER A 43 25.69 20.94 -38.95
C SER A 43 26.47 21.71 -40.02
N SER A 44 26.87 22.94 -39.70
CA SER A 44 27.63 23.81 -40.59
C SER A 44 28.97 24.17 -39.92
N PRO A 45 30.01 23.35 -40.15
CA PRO A 45 31.36 23.63 -39.65
C PRO A 45 31.90 24.98 -40.12
N GLU A 46 31.48 25.44 -41.30
CA GLU A 46 31.89 26.70 -41.92
C GLU A 46 31.40 27.93 -41.15
N THR A 47 30.23 27.82 -40.53
CA THR A 47 29.67 28.88 -39.66
C THR A 47 29.99 28.65 -38.18
N GLY A 48 30.80 27.64 -37.85
CA GLY A 48 31.15 27.28 -36.47
C GLY A 48 30.01 26.69 -35.64
N SER A 49 28.91 26.25 -36.26
CA SER A 49 27.75 25.70 -35.55
C SER A 49 27.61 24.20 -35.80
N LEU A 50 27.71 23.40 -34.74
CA LEU A 50 27.67 21.94 -34.77
C LEU A 50 26.45 21.45 -33.99
N THR A 51 25.57 20.71 -34.65
CA THR A 51 24.41 20.08 -34.00
C THR A 51 24.72 18.60 -33.76
N LEU A 52 24.68 18.20 -32.50
CA LEU A 52 25.04 16.85 -32.06
C LEU A 52 23.82 16.14 -31.48
N THR A 53 23.63 14.88 -31.85
CA THR A 53 22.77 13.95 -31.12
C THR A 53 23.66 13.21 -30.12
N ILE A 54 23.32 13.26 -28.83
CA ILE A 54 24.03 12.56 -27.75
C ILE A 54 23.07 11.53 -27.16
N THR A 55 23.53 10.28 -27.06
CA THR A 55 22.68 9.15 -26.63
C THR A 55 23.37 8.37 -25.51
N PRO A 56 22.81 8.34 -24.28
CA PRO A 56 23.24 7.41 -23.24
C PRO A 56 22.86 5.97 -23.65
N PRO A 57 23.65 4.95 -23.24
CA PRO A 57 23.23 3.56 -23.40
C PRO A 57 22.07 3.22 -22.44
N ALA A 58 21.29 2.18 -22.74
CA ALA A 58 20.15 1.76 -21.92
C ALA A 58 20.53 1.27 -20.52
N ASP A 59 21.80 0.88 -20.31
CA ASP A 59 22.37 0.45 -19.04
C ASP A 59 23.23 1.55 -18.37
N ALA A 60 23.04 2.82 -18.77
CA ALA A 60 23.64 3.94 -18.05
C ALA A 60 23.06 4.01 -16.62
N PRO A 61 23.90 4.21 -15.60
CA PRO A 61 23.40 4.52 -14.27
C PRO A 61 22.48 5.74 -14.26
N ILE A 62 21.36 5.68 -13.54
CA ILE A 62 20.52 6.88 -13.34
C ILE A 62 21.19 7.85 -12.36
N GLY A 63 20.92 9.14 -12.52
CA GLY A 63 21.42 10.20 -11.63
C GLY A 63 21.79 11.49 -12.33
N GLU A 64 22.44 12.38 -11.58
CA GLU A 64 22.97 13.64 -12.09
C GLU A 64 24.30 13.42 -12.82
N TYR A 65 24.40 13.94 -14.04
CA TYR A 65 25.57 13.86 -14.91
C TYR A 65 26.11 15.24 -15.23
N LYS A 66 27.44 15.37 -15.21
CA LYS A 66 28.17 16.49 -15.79
C LYS A 66 28.61 16.11 -17.19
N LEU A 67 28.15 16.85 -18.20
CA LEU A 67 28.57 16.68 -19.58
C LEU A 67 29.56 17.78 -19.96
N SER A 68 30.77 17.39 -20.36
CA SER A 68 31.81 18.31 -20.81
C SER A 68 32.35 17.96 -22.19
N ALA A 69 32.82 18.96 -22.93
CA ALA A 69 33.57 18.78 -24.16
C ALA A 69 35.03 19.19 -23.96
N LYS A 70 35.93 18.51 -24.67
CA LYS A 70 37.34 18.88 -24.76
C LYS A 70 37.67 19.05 -26.23
N HIS A 71 38.23 20.20 -26.59
CA HIS A 71 38.77 20.49 -27.91
C HIS A 71 40.20 21.02 -27.74
N LYS A 72 41.18 20.31 -28.30
CA LYS A 72 42.62 20.52 -28.01
C LYS A 72 42.89 20.49 -26.50
N GLU A 73 43.45 21.55 -25.92
CA GLU A 73 43.75 21.63 -24.48
C GLU A 73 42.60 22.22 -23.65
N GLU A 74 41.59 22.80 -24.30
CA GLU A 74 40.47 23.45 -23.63
C GLU A 74 39.37 22.45 -23.28
N LYS A 75 38.95 22.44 -22.00
CA LYS A 75 37.79 21.67 -21.50
C LYS A 75 36.70 22.67 -21.10
N GLN A 76 35.48 22.45 -21.60
CA GLN A 76 34.31 23.27 -21.28
C GLN A 76 33.15 22.40 -20.79
N MET A 77 32.44 22.87 -19.77
CA MET A 77 31.18 22.27 -19.33
C MET A 77 30.08 22.62 -20.33
N LEU A 78 29.33 21.62 -20.80
CA LEU A 78 28.23 21.81 -21.73
C LEU A 78 26.88 21.86 -21.00
N ALA A 79 26.62 20.92 -20.10
CA ALA A 79 25.35 20.78 -19.40
C ALA A 79 25.49 19.97 -18.11
N ASN A 80 24.55 20.19 -17.19
CA ASN A 80 24.19 19.21 -16.18
C ASN A 80 22.91 18.50 -16.66
N LEU A 81 22.88 17.18 -16.57
CA LEU A 81 21.80 16.35 -17.07
C LEU A 81 21.31 15.42 -15.97
N SER A 82 20.00 15.26 -15.82
CA SER A 82 19.43 14.16 -15.04
C SER A 82 19.10 13.01 -15.98
N VAL A 83 19.71 11.85 -15.76
CA VAL A 83 19.43 10.62 -16.51
C VAL A 83 18.54 9.73 -15.66
N LEU A 84 17.43 9.26 -16.22
CA LEU A 84 16.43 8.42 -15.59
C LEU A 84 16.27 7.12 -16.38
N PHE A 85 15.55 6.14 -15.82
CA PHE A 85 15.19 4.93 -16.57
C PHE A 85 14.27 5.28 -17.75
N ASN A 86 14.29 4.47 -18.80
CA ASN A 86 13.55 4.74 -20.02
C ASN A 86 12.55 3.63 -20.36
N PRO A 87 11.29 3.74 -19.93
CA PRO A 87 10.27 2.73 -20.20
C PRO A 87 9.78 2.72 -21.65
N TRP A 88 10.25 3.64 -22.52
CA TRP A 88 10.03 3.62 -23.96
C TRP A 88 11.14 2.90 -24.75
N CYS A 89 12.28 2.59 -24.12
CA CYS A 89 13.42 1.95 -24.78
C CYS A 89 13.35 0.43 -24.64
N SER A 90 13.24 -0.32 -25.75
CA SER A 90 13.15 -1.79 -25.73
C SER A 90 14.36 -2.52 -25.12
N ASP A 91 15.51 -1.85 -25.09
CA ASP A 91 16.75 -2.37 -24.53
C ASP A 91 16.84 -2.14 -23.02
N ASP A 92 16.03 -1.23 -22.47
CA ASP A 92 15.96 -0.96 -21.04
C ASP A 92 15.16 -2.06 -20.31
N TRP A 93 15.60 -2.40 -19.10
CA TRP A 93 14.95 -3.41 -18.28
C TRP A 93 13.59 -2.97 -17.74
N VAL A 94 13.27 -1.68 -17.78
CA VAL A 94 11.94 -1.15 -17.40
C VAL A 94 11.00 -0.94 -18.59
N PHE A 95 11.38 -1.41 -19.79
CA PHE A 95 10.58 -1.25 -21.00
C PHE A 95 9.15 -1.76 -20.80
N GLN A 96 8.18 -0.85 -20.91
CA GLN A 96 6.77 -1.18 -20.90
C GLN A 96 6.25 -1.00 -22.33
N PRO A 97 5.99 -2.07 -23.11
CA PRO A 97 5.63 -1.96 -24.52
C PRO A 97 4.28 -1.26 -24.76
N ASP A 98 3.35 -1.35 -23.82
CA ASP A 98 2.01 -0.79 -23.94
C ASP A 98 1.98 0.72 -23.62
N ASP A 99 1.42 1.52 -24.53
CA ASP A 99 1.41 2.97 -24.38
C ASP A 99 0.48 3.45 -23.26
N GLU A 100 -0.72 2.85 -23.15
CA GLU A 100 -1.67 3.22 -22.11
C GLU A 100 -1.12 2.90 -20.71
N GLN A 101 -0.40 1.78 -20.58
CA GLN A 101 0.33 1.43 -19.35
C GLN A 101 1.45 2.42 -19.04
N ARG A 102 2.20 2.91 -20.04
CA ARG A 102 3.19 3.98 -19.81
C ARG A 102 2.53 5.27 -19.35
N GLN A 103 1.39 5.64 -19.95
CA GLN A 103 0.65 6.83 -19.51
C GLN A 103 0.15 6.67 -18.08
N GLU A 104 -0.43 5.53 -17.70
CA GLU A 104 -0.96 5.32 -16.34
C GLU A 104 0.14 5.12 -15.28
N TYR A 105 1.19 4.36 -15.59
CA TYR A 105 2.16 3.89 -14.59
C TYR A 105 3.45 4.71 -14.55
N VAL A 106 3.60 5.72 -15.40
CA VAL A 106 4.73 6.68 -15.37
C VAL A 106 4.21 8.11 -15.37
N MET A 107 3.37 8.46 -16.33
CA MET A 107 2.96 9.87 -16.56
C MET A 107 1.81 10.34 -15.69
N ASN A 108 0.90 9.46 -15.27
CA ASN A 108 -0.25 9.86 -14.48
C ASN A 108 0.19 10.25 -13.06
N GLU A 109 -0.17 11.46 -12.63
CA GLU A 109 0.13 11.99 -11.29
C GLU A 109 -0.97 11.63 -10.27
N HIS A 110 -2.08 11.03 -10.72
CA HIS A 110 -3.28 10.85 -9.93
C HIS A 110 -3.59 9.38 -9.64
N GLY A 111 -3.66 9.05 -8.36
CA GLY A 111 -3.84 7.70 -7.84
C GLY A 111 -5.19 7.49 -7.16
N VAL A 112 -5.57 6.23 -7.08
CA VAL A 112 -6.65 5.73 -6.22
C VAL A 112 -6.10 4.51 -5.49
N ILE A 113 -6.09 4.58 -4.18
CA ILE A 113 -5.71 3.49 -3.29
C ILE A 113 -7.00 2.89 -2.76
N TYR A 114 -7.15 1.58 -2.79
CA TYR A 114 -8.33 0.93 -2.24
C TYR A 114 -8.07 0.61 -0.77
N ILE A 115 -8.96 1.01 0.12
CA ILE A 115 -8.86 0.79 1.56
C ILE A 115 -10.19 0.23 2.10
N GLY A 116 -10.22 -0.16 3.37
CA GLY A 116 -11.43 -0.68 4.01
C GLY A 116 -11.30 -2.17 4.31
N ASN A 117 -12.24 -2.99 3.83
CA ASN A 117 -12.22 -4.45 3.99
C ASN A 117 -12.74 -5.11 2.70
N ASN A 118 -12.55 -6.42 2.57
CA ASN A 118 -12.92 -7.16 1.35
C ASN A 118 -14.42 -7.05 0.96
N ASN A 119 -15.32 -6.82 1.92
CA ASN A 119 -16.76 -6.67 1.69
C ASN A 119 -17.16 -5.23 1.37
N GLN A 120 -16.37 -4.25 1.82
CA GLN A 120 -16.64 -2.82 1.75
C GLN A 120 -15.34 -2.09 1.40
N ILE A 121 -15.04 -2.12 0.10
CA ILE A 121 -13.86 -1.47 -0.49
C ILE A 121 -14.19 -0.01 -0.83
N SER A 122 -13.40 0.92 -0.29
CA SER A 122 -13.54 2.36 -0.50
C SER A 122 -12.34 2.92 -1.24
N PRO A 123 -12.53 3.85 -2.20
CA PRO A 123 -11.43 4.56 -2.84
C PRO A 123 -10.88 5.66 -1.92
N CYS A 124 -9.56 5.71 -1.80
CA CYS A 124 -8.81 6.80 -1.20
C CYS A 124 -8.00 7.48 -2.32
N HIS A 125 -8.41 8.68 -2.70
CA HIS A 125 -7.72 9.43 -3.75
C HIS A 125 -6.36 9.94 -3.26
N TRP A 126 -5.36 9.85 -4.11
CA TRP A 126 -3.99 10.23 -3.80
C TRP A 126 -3.36 11.02 -4.94
N ASP A 127 -2.64 12.07 -4.60
CA ASP A 127 -1.87 12.86 -5.55
C ASP A 127 -0.38 12.49 -5.45
N PHE A 128 0.13 11.77 -6.45
CA PHE A 128 1.54 11.38 -6.50
C PHE A 128 2.45 12.57 -6.79
N ALA A 129 1.96 13.55 -7.56
CA ALA A 129 2.60 14.84 -7.76
C ALA A 129 4.10 14.75 -8.16
N GLN A 130 4.47 13.73 -8.94
CA GLN A 130 5.87 13.45 -9.25
C GLN A 130 6.54 14.53 -10.13
N PHE A 131 5.77 15.41 -10.79
CA PHE A 131 6.31 16.49 -11.62
C PHE A 131 6.23 17.87 -10.96
N GLU A 132 5.94 17.93 -9.66
CA GLU A 132 6.05 19.18 -8.90
C GLU A 132 7.52 19.62 -8.73
N GLU A 133 7.70 20.87 -8.30
CA GLU A 133 9.01 21.51 -8.25
C GLU A 133 10.03 20.72 -7.41
N ASN A 134 11.27 20.63 -7.88
CA ASN A 134 12.40 19.97 -7.23
C ASN A 134 12.29 18.44 -7.05
N MET A 135 11.22 17.80 -7.54
CA MET A 135 11.02 16.36 -7.37
C MET A 135 12.20 15.52 -7.89
N VAL A 136 12.78 15.87 -9.04
CA VAL A 136 13.96 15.15 -9.59
C VAL A 136 15.12 15.16 -8.59
N THR A 137 15.42 16.34 -8.05
CA THR A 137 16.47 16.53 -7.03
C THR A 137 16.16 15.72 -5.77
N ILE A 138 14.91 15.76 -5.29
CA ILE A 138 14.49 15.06 -4.07
C ILE A 138 14.66 13.54 -4.25
N CYS A 139 14.14 12.97 -5.33
CA CYS A 139 14.22 11.53 -5.58
C CYS A 139 15.65 11.04 -5.79
N LEU A 140 16.52 11.81 -6.44
CA LEU A 140 17.93 11.46 -6.57
C LEU A 140 18.68 11.58 -5.23
N LYS A 141 18.28 12.53 -4.36
CA LYS A 141 18.84 12.66 -3.00
C LYS A 141 18.51 11.49 -2.09
N ILE A 142 17.34 10.86 -2.26
CA ILE A 142 16.99 9.62 -1.55
C ILE A 142 18.06 8.54 -1.80
N LEU A 143 18.54 8.39 -3.05
CA LEU A 143 19.59 7.42 -3.39
C LEU A 143 20.95 7.80 -2.76
N ASP A 144 21.30 9.09 -2.77
CA ASP A 144 22.56 9.61 -2.21
C ASP A 144 22.64 9.54 -0.67
N LEU A 145 21.50 9.34 0.00
CA LEU A 145 21.43 9.22 1.46
C LEU A 145 21.28 7.77 1.93
N SER A 146 21.30 6.82 1.00
CA SER A 146 21.16 5.40 1.32
C SER A 146 22.34 4.85 2.13
N ILE A 147 22.07 3.82 2.92
CA ILE A 147 23.12 3.09 3.66
C ILE A 147 24.18 2.54 2.70
N LYS A 148 23.78 2.06 1.51
CA LYS A 148 24.71 1.54 0.51
C LYS A 148 25.59 2.64 -0.07
N TYR A 149 25.03 3.82 -0.38
CA TYR A 149 25.83 4.96 -0.82
C TYR A 149 26.81 5.41 0.27
N LYS A 150 26.38 5.49 1.54
CA LYS A 150 27.27 5.84 2.65
C LYS A 150 28.43 4.84 2.81
N SER A 151 28.20 3.57 2.53
CA SER A 151 29.20 2.50 2.66
C SER A 151 30.17 2.42 1.48
N ASP A 152 29.67 2.50 0.24
CA ASP A 152 30.47 2.50 -0.99
C ASP A 152 29.81 3.41 -2.04
N PRO A 153 30.08 4.73 -2.01
CA PRO A 153 29.44 5.68 -2.91
C PRO A 153 29.68 5.34 -4.39
N ALA A 154 30.87 4.84 -4.69
CA ALA A 154 31.30 4.55 -6.05
C ALA A 154 30.68 3.24 -6.58
N GLY A 155 30.43 2.27 -5.70
CA GLY A 155 29.71 1.03 -6.01
C GLY A 155 28.20 1.25 -6.15
N ASP A 156 27.61 2.03 -5.24
CA ASP A 156 26.20 2.41 -5.27
C ASP A 156 25.83 3.11 -6.59
N VAL A 157 26.54 4.19 -6.96
CA VAL A 157 26.27 4.92 -8.20
C VAL A 157 26.45 4.02 -9.44
N SER A 158 27.41 3.10 -9.44
CA SER A 158 27.58 2.11 -10.52
C SER A 158 26.39 1.15 -10.64
N ALA A 159 25.77 0.79 -9.51
CA ALA A 159 24.66 -0.15 -9.44
C ALA A 159 23.30 0.48 -9.78
N ARG A 160 23.21 1.82 -9.81
CA ARG A 160 21.99 2.57 -10.20
C ARG A 160 21.55 2.35 -11.65
N CYS A 161 22.31 1.62 -12.48
CA CYS A 161 21.84 1.16 -13.79
C CYS A 161 20.83 0.01 -13.71
N ASN A 162 20.65 -0.59 -12.53
CA ASN A 162 19.82 -1.77 -12.34
C ASN A 162 18.53 -1.42 -11.56
N PRO A 163 17.33 -1.54 -12.17
CA PRO A 163 16.07 -1.22 -11.49
C PRO A 163 15.78 -2.14 -10.29
N ILE A 164 16.30 -3.36 -10.27
CA ILE A 164 16.19 -4.30 -9.13
C ILE A 164 16.91 -3.71 -7.92
N TYR A 165 18.12 -3.19 -8.13
CA TYR A 165 18.91 -2.55 -7.08
C TYR A 165 18.25 -1.27 -6.59
N VAL A 166 17.86 -0.39 -7.53
CA VAL A 166 17.23 0.90 -7.22
C VAL A 166 15.91 0.69 -6.45
N GLY A 167 15.06 -0.22 -6.90
CA GLY A 167 13.81 -0.56 -6.22
C GLY A 167 14.03 -0.97 -4.76
N ARG A 168 14.97 -1.88 -4.52
CA ARG A 168 15.30 -2.37 -3.17
C ARG A 168 15.89 -1.29 -2.25
N ILE A 169 16.70 -0.37 -2.80
CA ILE A 169 17.23 0.78 -2.05
C ILE A 169 16.10 1.73 -1.64
N ILE A 170 15.19 2.03 -2.57
CA ILE A 170 14.07 2.93 -2.32
C ILE A 170 13.16 2.33 -1.26
N THR A 171 12.85 1.03 -1.32
CA THR A 171 12.09 0.34 -0.28
C THR A 171 12.63 0.63 1.12
N ASN A 172 13.95 0.54 1.30
CA ASN A 172 14.57 0.85 2.59
C ASN A 172 14.52 2.34 2.94
N MET A 173 14.75 3.23 1.98
CA MET A 173 14.84 4.67 2.23
C MET A 173 13.50 5.35 2.48
N ILE A 174 12.41 4.78 1.98
CA ILE A 174 11.06 5.32 2.22
C ILE A 174 10.69 5.21 3.72
N HIS A 175 11.24 4.22 4.43
CA HIS A 175 11.06 4.06 5.87
C HIS A 175 12.28 4.56 6.69
N ASN A 176 12.01 5.08 7.89
CA ASN A 176 12.99 5.49 8.88
C ASN A 176 13.54 4.34 9.75
N GLU A 177 14.42 3.52 9.17
CA GLU A 177 15.40 2.73 9.97
C GLU A 177 16.80 3.36 9.91
N SER A 178 17.09 4.11 8.85
CA SER A 178 18.35 4.82 8.65
C SER A 178 18.24 6.27 9.14
N THR A 179 19.38 6.94 9.40
CA THR A 179 19.41 8.35 9.86
C THR A 179 18.66 9.34 8.95
N PHE A 180 18.35 8.97 7.70
CA PHE A 180 17.77 9.86 6.69
C PHE A 180 16.57 9.25 5.95
N GLY A 181 15.89 8.26 6.53
CA GLY A 181 14.67 7.70 5.92
C GLY A 181 13.54 8.74 5.82
N VAL A 182 12.65 8.59 4.82
CA VAL A 182 11.62 9.60 4.52
C VAL A 182 10.52 9.64 5.59
N LEU A 183 9.95 8.49 5.96
CA LEU A 183 8.77 8.41 6.84
C LEU A 183 8.98 7.52 8.07
N GLU A 184 8.46 7.94 9.22
CA GLU A 184 8.36 7.12 10.44
C GLU A 184 7.00 6.44 10.51
N GLY A 185 7.00 5.12 10.70
CA GLY A 185 5.77 4.33 10.82
C GLY A 185 5.16 4.45 12.21
N ASN A 186 3.83 4.59 12.30
CA ASN A 186 3.14 4.58 13.60
C ASN A 186 1.73 4.00 13.48
N TRP A 187 1.50 2.89 14.21
CA TRP A 187 0.21 2.19 14.29
C TRP A 187 -0.43 2.25 15.68
N SER A 188 0.16 3.02 16.60
CA SER A 188 -0.27 3.10 18.01
C SER A 188 -1.58 3.87 18.21
N GLY A 189 -2.05 4.63 17.22
CA GLY A 189 -3.19 5.54 17.34
C GLY A 189 -2.87 6.84 18.08
N ASN A 190 -1.68 6.97 18.68
CA ASN A 190 -1.21 8.22 19.24
C ASN A 190 -0.17 8.84 18.30
N TYR A 191 -0.57 9.92 17.63
CA TYR A 191 0.26 10.61 16.64
C TYR A 191 0.84 11.93 17.15
N LYS A 192 0.92 12.11 18.48
CA LYS A 192 1.54 13.31 19.07
C LYS A 192 2.98 13.48 18.55
N GLY A 193 3.30 14.66 18.02
CA GLY A 193 4.62 14.97 17.46
C GLY A 193 4.73 14.79 15.94
N GLY A 194 3.65 14.38 15.27
CA GLY A 194 3.56 14.32 13.82
C GLY A 194 2.11 14.44 13.34
N MET A 195 1.88 14.12 12.07
CA MET A 195 0.56 14.02 11.46
C MET A 195 -0.01 12.62 11.63
N ASN A 196 -1.34 12.53 11.75
CA ASN A 196 -2.06 11.28 11.64
C ASN A 196 -1.82 10.69 10.23
N PRO A 197 -1.44 9.42 10.06
CA PRO A 197 -1.23 8.81 8.74
C PRO A 197 -2.40 8.96 7.77
N THR A 198 -3.64 9.04 8.27
CA THR A 198 -4.84 9.22 7.45
C THR A 198 -5.04 10.64 6.94
N TYR A 199 -4.32 11.63 7.48
CA TYR A 199 -4.33 13.02 6.99
C TYR A 199 -3.81 13.11 5.55
N TRP A 200 -2.70 12.39 5.29
CA TRP A 200 -1.99 12.50 4.03
C TRP A 200 -2.85 12.11 2.84
N SER A 201 -2.68 12.87 1.77
CA SER A 201 -3.34 12.64 0.48
C SER A 201 -2.43 12.99 -0.71
N ASN A 202 -1.19 13.43 -0.45
CA ASN A 202 -0.26 13.93 -1.44
C ASN A 202 1.18 13.52 -1.09
N SER A 203 1.89 12.88 -2.02
CA SER A 203 3.28 12.44 -1.81
C SER A 203 4.28 13.59 -1.83
N TYR A 204 4.05 14.62 -2.65
CA TYR A 204 4.91 15.79 -2.76
C TYR A 204 5.00 16.55 -1.43
N THR A 205 3.89 16.74 -0.71
CA THR A 205 3.92 17.41 0.61
C THR A 205 4.88 16.71 1.58
N ILE A 206 4.86 15.38 1.62
CA ILE A 206 5.74 14.58 2.47
C ILE A 206 7.20 14.72 2.01
N LEU A 207 7.46 14.51 0.73
CA LEU A 207 8.81 14.54 0.16
C LEU A 207 9.46 15.92 0.25
N LYS A 208 8.70 16.98 0.00
CA LYS A 208 9.12 18.37 0.18
C LYS A 208 9.41 18.67 1.64
N GLN A 209 8.54 18.26 2.58
CA GLN A 209 8.80 18.44 4.01
C GLN A 209 10.09 17.74 4.46
N TRP A 210 10.32 16.50 4.01
CA TRP A 210 11.57 15.79 4.28
C TRP A 210 12.78 16.56 3.73
N TYR A 211 12.70 17.03 2.49
CA TYR A 211 13.78 17.78 1.84
C TYR A 211 14.09 19.12 2.54
N ASP A 212 13.06 19.94 2.78
CA ASP A 212 13.19 21.28 3.37
C ASP A 212 13.63 21.23 4.84
N SER A 213 13.34 20.14 5.54
CA SER A 213 13.79 19.89 6.92
C SER A 213 15.18 19.27 7.01
N PHE A 214 16.00 19.42 5.96
CA PHE A 214 17.34 18.84 5.86
C PHE A 214 17.33 17.32 6.06
N TYR A 215 16.39 16.64 5.41
CA TYR A 215 16.24 15.19 5.41
C TYR A 215 15.83 14.62 6.78
N THR A 216 15.15 15.42 7.60
CA THR A 216 14.56 14.96 8.85
C THR A 216 13.33 14.11 8.54
N THR A 217 13.24 12.94 9.15
CA THR A 217 12.10 12.02 8.97
C THR A 217 10.75 12.69 9.22
N VAL A 218 9.83 12.48 8.28
CA VAL A 218 8.44 12.94 8.38
C VAL A 218 7.63 11.97 9.23
N LYS A 219 6.84 12.53 10.15
CA LYS A 219 5.99 11.78 11.09
C LYS A 219 4.52 12.07 10.78
N TYR A 220 3.63 11.09 10.62
CA TYR A 220 3.82 9.63 10.57
C TYR A 220 3.21 9.04 9.29
N GLY A 221 3.63 7.81 8.95
CA GLY A 221 3.09 7.03 7.84
C GLY A 221 2.54 5.66 8.28
N GLN A 222 1.73 5.08 7.41
CA GLN A 222 1.22 3.70 7.45
C GLN A 222 1.32 3.10 6.03
N CYS A 223 1.00 1.81 5.83
CA CYS A 223 1.32 1.07 4.59
C CYS A 223 0.96 1.84 3.30
N TRP A 224 -0.25 2.37 3.17
CA TRP A 224 -0.67 3.12 1.99
C TRP A 224 0.10 4.41 1.77
N VAL A 225 0.53 5.09 2.84
CA VAL A 225 1.36 6.29 2.77
C VAL A 225 2.74 5.92 2.24
N PHE A 226 3.36 4.88 2.79
CA PHE A 226 4.66 4.39 2.33
C PHE A 226 4.61 3.97 0.85
N ALA A 227 3.63 3.14 0.48
CA ALA A 227 3.44 2.70 -0.90
C ALA A 227 3.22 3.86 -1.86
N SER A 228 2.46 4.88 -1.46
CA SER A 228 2.16 6.00 -2.35
C SER A 228 3.33 6.97 -2.53
N VAL A 229 4.11 7.21 -1.48
CA VAL A 229 5.38 7.95 -1.61
C VAL A 229 6.37 7.17 -2.46
N MET A 230 6.51 5.86 -2.24
CA MET A 230 7.36 5.02 -3.07
C MET A 230 6.93 5.03 -4.55
N CYS A 231 5.63 4.93 -4.83
CA CYS A 231 5.09 4.98 -6.19
C CYS A 231 5.49 6.29 -6.88
N SER A 232 5.34 7.44 -6.22
CA SER A 232 5.77 8.75 -6.75
C SER A 232 7.26 8.77 -7.10
N VAL A 233 8.13 8.28 -6.21
CA VAL A 233 9.58 8.20 -6.44
C VAL A 233 9.90 7.27 -7.62
N MET A 234 9.32 6.07 -7.66
CA MET A 234 9.58 5.08 -8.72
C MET A 234 9.13 5.60 -10.09
N ARG A 235 7.94 6.21 -10.17
CA ARG A 235 7.42 6.84 -11.40
C ARG A 235 8.35 7.93 -11.90
N LEU A 236 8.80 8.82 -11.01
CA LEU A 236 9.73 9.89 -11.39
C LEU A 236 11.04 9.35 -11.92
N LEU A 237 11.59 8.30 -11.30
CA LEU A 237 12.84 7.69 -11.75
C LEU A 237 12.70 6.92 -13.06
N GLY A 238 11.49 6.84 -13.63
CA GLY A 238 11.21 6.20 -14.91
C GLY A 238 10.85 4.71 -14.80
N ILE A 239 10.62 4.19 -13.59
CA ILE A 239 10.21 2.80 -13.38
C ILE A 239 8.66 2.76 -13.37
N PRO A 240 8.00 2.08 -14.33
CA PRO A 240 6.54 1.98 -14.32
C PRO A 240 6.07 1.31 -13.03
N CYS A 241 5.20 1.98 -12.29
CA CYS A 241 4.86 1.61 -10.92
C CYS A 241 3.37 1.83 -10.61
N ARG A 242 2.77 0.89 -9.89
CA ARG A 242 1.37 0.97 -9.42
C ARG A 242 1.24 0.57 -7.96
N VAL A 243 0.31 1.20 -7.25
CA VAL A 243 -0.05 0.84 -5.88
C VAL A 243 -1.01 -0.34 -5.90
N VAL A 244 -0.80 -1.30 -5.00
CA VAL A 244 -1.62 -2.51 -4.87
C VAL A 244 -2.07 -2.65 -3.43
N THR A 245 -3.36 -2.91 -3.24
CA THR A 245 -3.95 -3.23 -1.94
C THR A 245 -4.27 -4.71 -1.89
N ASN A 246 -3.83 -5.40 -0.85
CA ASN A 246 -4.27 -6.75 -0.49
C ASN A 246 -5.24 -6.68 0.70
N PHE A 247 -6.44 -7.27 0.61
CA PHE A 247 -7.37 -7.34 1.75
C PHE A 247 -7.23 -8.65 2.49
N GLU A 248 -7.48 -8.65 3.80
CA GLU A 248 -7.19 -9.79 4.69
C GLU A 248 -5.72 -10.24 4.53
N SER A 249 -4.80 -9.27 4.57
CA SER A 249 -3.36 -9.52 4.37
C SER A 249 -2.76 -10.13 5.62
N ALA A 250 -2.14 -11.30 5.49
CA ALA A 250 -1.45 -11.93 6.60
C ALA A 250 -0.11 -11.24 6.88
N HIS A 251 0.24 -11.09 8.16
CA HIS A 251 1.61 -10.80 8.59
C HIS A 251 2.10 -12.02 9.38
N ASP A 252 2.75 -12.94 8.66
CA ASP A 252 3.39 -14.14 9.19
C ASP A 252 4.79 -13.80 9.72
N THR A 253 4.99 -13.89 11.04
CA THR A 253 6.26 -13.54 11.67
C THR A 253 7.21 -14.72 11.88
N ASP A 254 6.78 -15.95 11.59
CA ASP A 254 7.57 -17.16 11.84
C ASP A 254 7.79 -18.05 10.61
N SER A 255 7.26 -17.62 9.46
CA SER A 255 7.35 -18.27 8.15
C SER A 255 6.70 -19.65 8.13
N SER A 256 5.62 -19.82 8.90
CA SER A 256 4.85 -21.07 8.98
C SER A 256 3.79 -21.21 7.89
N LEU A 257 3.48 -20.13 7.15
CA LEU A 257 2.29 -20.00 6.29
C LEU A 257 0.97 -20.20 7.03
N THR A 258 0.98 -20.05 8.36
CA THR A 258 -0.21 -20.16 9.21
C THR A 258 -0.29 -18.96 10.14
N ILE A 259 -1.50 -18.40 10.31
CA ILE A 259 -1.77 -17.26 11.19
C ILE A 259 -2.70 -17.71 12.30
N ASP A 260 -2.24 -17.59 13.55
CA ASP A 260 -3.04 -17.93 14.72
C ASP A 260 -3.76 -16.70 15.28
N THR A 261 -5.10 -16.79 15.38
CA THR A 261 -5.95 -15.79 16.03
C THR A 261 -6.52 -16.34 17.33
N TYR A 262 -6.64 -15.50 18.36
CA TYR A 262 -7.01 -15.94 19.71
C TYR A 262 -8.22 -15.19 20.26
N PHE A 263 -9.19 -15.94 20.79
CA PHE A 263 -10.41 -15.43 21.39
C PHE A 263 -10.55 -15.88 22.84
N THR A 264 -11.18 -15.07 23.68
CA THR A 264 -11.59 -15.46 25.04
C THR A 264 -12.93 -16.18 25.05
N ASP A 265 -13.28 -16.82 26.17
CA ASP A 265 -14.59 -17.45 26.38
C ASP A 265 -15.79 -16.49 26.16
N CYS A 266 -15.60 -15.19 26.36
CA CYS A 266 -16.60 -14.16 26.06
C CYS A 266 -16.54 -13.61 24.61
N GLY A 267 -15.77 -14.23 23.73
CA GLY A 267 -15.65 -13.89 22.31
C GLY A 267 -14.74 -12.72 22.00
N ARG A 268 -13.95 -12.20 22.95
CA ARG A 268 -13.04 -11.07 22.67
C ARG A 268 -11.76 -11.55 21.98
N ALA A 269 -11.41 -10.93 20.87
CA ALA A 269 -10.12 -11.10 20.22
C ALA A 269 -8.98 -10.59 21.13
N LYS A 270 -7.88 -11.34 21.17
CA LYS A 270 -6.64 -10.98 21.87
C LYS A 270 -5.55 -10.63 20.87
N PRO A 271 -4.62 -9.71 21.24
CA PRO A 271 -3.41 -9.48 20.44
C PRO A 271 -2.55 -10.74 20.33
N SER A 272 -2.02 -10.98 19.13
CA SER A 272 -1.04 -12.01 18.77
C SER A 272 0.18 -11.38 18.10
N ARG A 273 1.25 -12.17 17.92
CA ARG A 273 2.44 -11.73 17.15
C ARG A 273 2.11 -11.67 15.66
N ASP A 274 1.48 -12.71 15.14
CA ASP A 274 0.91 -12.71 13.80
C ASP A 274 -0.42 -11.94 13.79
N SER A 275 -0.79 -11.41 12.64
CA SER A 275 -2.04 -10.68 12.49
C SER A 275 -2.58 -10.78 11.06
N ILE A 276 -3.88 -10.65 10.93
CA ILE A 276 -4.53 -10.43 9.63
C ILE A 276 -4.94 -8.97 9.60
N TRP A 277 -4.34 -8.22 8.68
CA TRP A 277 -4.66 -6.84 8.45
C TRP A 277 -5.89 -6.79 7.55
N ASN A 278 -6.86 -5.94 7.87
CA ASN A 278 -8.05 -5.71 7.02
C ASN A 278 -7.63 -5.39 5.59
N PHE A 279 -6.56 -4.62 5.45
CA PHE A 279 -5.82 -4.46 4.22
C PHE A 279 -4.35 -4.10 4.49
N HIS A 280 -3.51 -4.39 3.51
CA HIS A 280 -2.12 -3.94 3.43
C HIS A 280 -1.84 -3.41 2.03
N VAL A 281 -0.91 -2.47 1.90
CA VAL A 281 -0.66 -1.76 0.64
C VAL A 281 0.84 -1.72 0.35
N TRP A 282 1.21 -2.15 -0.85
CA TRP A 282 2.57 -2.11 -1.39
C TRP A 282 2.57 -1.52 -2.81
N VAL A 283 3.72 -1.56 -3.49
CA VAL A 283 3.80 -1.22 -4.92
C VAL A 283 4.22 -2.41 -5.76
N GLU A 284 3.74 -2.45 -7.00
CA GLU A 284 4.33 -3.28 -8.04
C GLU A 284 5.11 -2.39 -9.01
N ALA A 285 6.36 -2.76 -9.30
CA ALA A 285 7.20 -2.11 -10.29
C ALA A 285 7.46 -3.06 -11.48
N TRP A 286 7.35 -2.53 -12.69
CA TRP A 286 7.58 -3.28 -13.92
C TRP A 286 9.06 -3.30 -14.27
N MET A 287 9.67 -4.49 -14.31
CA MET A 287 11.06 -4.67 -14.72
C MET A 287 11.38 -6.10 -15.14
N ARG A 288 12.50 -6.29 -15.85
CA ARG A 288 13.09 -7.60 -16.11
C ARG A 288 13.82 -8.17 -14.89
N ARG A 289 13.93 -9.50 -14.81
CA ARG A 289 14.60 -10.29 -13.76
C ARG A 289 15.64 -11.28 -14.31
N PRO A 290 16.67 -10.78 -15.03
CA PRO A 290 17.73 -11.65 -15.55
C PRO A 290 18.58 -12.30 -14.44
N ASP A 291 18.52 -11.79 -13.21
CA ASP A 291 19.15 -12.38 -12.03
C ASP A 291 18.51 -13.71 -11.59
N ILE A 292 17.22 -13.92 -11.90
CA ILE A 292 16.50 -15.17 -11.61
C ILE A 292 16.50 -16.08 -12.83
N ALA A 293 16.06 -15.56 -13.99
CA ALA A 293 15.88 -16.38 -15.19
C ALA A 293 16.12 -15.57 -16.48
N ASN A 294 17.09 -15.99 -17.27
CA ASN A 294 17.46 -15.33 -18.53
C ASN A 294 16.39 -15.40 -19.63
N ASN A 295 15.40 -16.30 -19.51
CA ASN A 295 14.33 -16.46 -20.50
C ASN A 295 13.13 -15.54 -20.26
N GLY A 296 13.21 -14.65 -19.26
CA GLY A 296 12.15 -13.70 -18.92
C GLY A 296 10.94 -14.30 -18.20
N LYS A 297 11.02 -15.55 -17.69
CA LYS A 297 9.92 -16.21 -16.95
C LYS A 297 9.37 -15.35 -15.80
N TYR A 298 10.24 -14.57 -15.15
CA TYR A 298 9.91 -13.73 -14.00
C TYR A 298 9.99 -12.23 -14.28
N ASP A 299 10.06 -11.84 -15.56
CA ASP A 299 9.94 -10.45 -15.98
C ASP A 299 8.50 -9.94 -15.76
N GLY A 300 8.35 -8.62 -15.64
CA GLY A 300 7.06 -7.97 -15.48
C GLY A 300 6.89 -7.37 -14.09
N TRP A 301 5.71 -7.53 -13.48
CA TRP A 301 5.39 -6.94 -12.18
C TRP A 301 6.15 -7.59 -11.03
N GLN A 302 6.83 -6.75 -10.25
CA GLN A 302 7.58 -7.13 -9.06
C GLN A 302 7.03 -6.41 -7.83
N VAL A 303 6.67 -7.14 -6.78
CA VAL A 303 6.25 -6.59 -5.49
C VAL A 303 7.44 -5.95 -4.79
N LEU A 304 7.27 -4.71 -4.36
CA LEU A 304 8.17 -3.98 -3.47
C LEU A 304 7.32 -3.38 -2.35
N ASP A 305 7.65 -3.70 -1.11
CA ASP A 305 6.90 -3.20 0.04
C ASP A 305 7.77 -2.32 0.94
N PRO A 306 7.56 -0.98 0.92
CA PRO A 306 8.27 -0.03 1.76
C PRO A 306 7.83 -0.02 3.22
N THR A 307 6.83 -0.83 3.60
CA THR A 307 6.36 -0.95 4.98
C THR A 307 7.36 -1.79 5.79
N PRO A 308 7.83 -1.31 6.95
CA PRO A 308 8.83 -2.02 7.75
C PRO A 308 8.21 -3.17 8.56
N GLN A 309 7.89 -4.29 7.90
CA GLN A 309 7.37 -5.50 8.55
C GLN A 309 8.50 -6.46 8.92
N GLU A 310 9.22 -6.97 7.93
CA GLU A 310 10.30 -7.95 8.13
C GLU A 310 11.66 -7.46 7.62
N LYS A 311 12.73 -7.96 8.24
CA LYS A 311 14.09 -7.65 7.81
C LYS A 311 14.55 -8.64 6.75
N SER A 312 14.96 -8.13 5.60
CA SER A 312 15.63 -8.89 4.56
C SER A 312 17.12 -8.52 4.53
N GLU A 313 17.99 -9.52 4.64
CA GLU A 313 19.45 -9.33 4.70
C GLU A 313 19.90 -8.30 5.76
N GLY A 314 19.17 -8.25 6.89
CA GLY A 314 19.47 -7.38 8.04
C GLY A 314 18.93 -5.95 7.95
N MET A 315 18.21 -5.57 6.88
CA MET A 315 17.60 -4.25 6.70
C MET A 315 16.08 -4.39 6.50
N PHE A 316 15.29 -3.42 6.97
CA PHE A 316 13.88 -3.34 6.57
C PHE A 316 13.81 -2.96 5.08
N CYS A 317 13.65 -3.97 4.24
CA CYS A 317 13.37 -3.88 2.82
C CYS A 317 12.69 -5.18 2.38
N CYS A 318 11.70 -5.08 1.51
CA CYS A 318 10.98 -6.20 0.93
C CYS A 318 10.93 -6.07 -0.60
N GLY A 319 11.30 -7.14 -1.30
CA GLY A 319 11.29 -7.24 -2.75
C GLY A 319 12.58 -6.75 -3.42
N PRO A 320 12.64 -6.76 -4.77
CA PRO A 320 11.55 -7.07 -5.69
C PRO A 320 11.21 -8.58 -5.75
N ALA A 321 9.96 -8.94 -5.45
CA ALA A 321 9.44 -10.31 -5.54
C ALA A 321 8.59 -10.47 -6.81
N PRO A 322 8.90 -11.38 -7.74
CA PRO A 322 8.10 -11.52 -8.96
C PRO A 322 6.67 -11.98 -8.64
N VAL A 323 5.65 -11.29 -9.15
CA VAL A 323 4.24 -11.71 -9.01
C VAL A 323 4.03 -13.11 -9.58
N ALA A 324 4.71 -13.43 -10.68
CA ALA A 324 4.71 -14.77 -11.27
C ALA A 324 5.31 -15.85 -10.35
N ALA A 325 6.28 -15.51 -9.49
CA ALA A 325 6.83 -16.46 -8.52
C ALA A 325 5.85 -16.69 -7.36
N ILE A 326 5.17 -15.64 -6.92
CA ILE A 326 4.13 -15.72 -5.89
C ILE A 326 2.97 -16.60 -6.38
N LEU A 327 2.47 -16.38 -7.59
CA LEU A 327 1.41 -17.21 -8.19
C LEU A 327 1.76 -18.70 -8.21
N ASN A 328 3.02 -19.04 -8.48
CA ASN A 328 3.46 -20.43 -8.64
C ASN A 328 4.02 -21.05 -7.35
N GLY A 329 4.10 -20.31 -6.25
CA GLY A 329 4.67 -20.79 -5.00
C GLY A 329 6.18 -21.04 -5.05
N ASP A 330 6.91 -20.36 -5.95
CA ASP A 330 8.36 -20.50 -6.12
C ASP A 330 9.12 -19.75 -4.99
N THR A 331 8.86 -20.12 -3.73
CA THR A 331 9.32 -19.38 -2.53
C THR A 331 10.83 -19.40 -2.30
N CYS A 332 11.57 -20.28 -2.96
CA CYS A 332 13.04 -20.31 -2.86
C CYS A 332 13.74 -19.15 -3.60
N LEU A 333 13.00 -18.37 -4.39
CA LEU A 333 13.55 -17.30 -5.23
C LEU A 333 13.78 -15.99 -4.47
N LYS A 334 14.77 -15.24 -4.94
CA LYS A 334 15.01 -13.87 -4.48
C LYS A 334 14.05 -12.89 -5.16
N TYR A 335 13.60 -11.82 -4.51
CA TYR A 335 13.80 -11.46 -3.11
C TYR A 335 12.47 -11.61 -2.38
N ASP A 336 12.52 -12.08 -1.12
CA ASP A 336 11.40 -12.03 -0.17
C ASP A 336 10.09 -12.72 -0.62
N VAL A 337 10.17 -13.60 -1.63
CA VAL A 337 9.02 -14.38 -2.14
C VAL A 337 8.31 -15.18 -1.03
N PRO A 338 8.99 -15.83 -0.07
CA PRO A 338 8.32 -16.49 1.06
C PRO A 338 7.35 -15.59 1.83
N PHE A 339 7.82 -14.38 2.15
CA PHE A 339 7.07 -13.43 2.95
C PHE A 339 5.84 -12.97 2.17
N VAL A 340 6.04 -12.48 0.94
CA VAL A 340 4.93 -11.99 0.11
C VAL A 340 3.93 -13.10 -0.24
N PHE A 341 4.40 -14.35 -0.39
CA PHE A 341 3.52 -15.50 -0.58
C PHE A 341 2.62 -15.73 0.64
N ALA A 342 3.17 -15.64 1.86
CA ALA A 342 2.40 -15.77 3.09
C ALA A 342 1.33 -14.69 3.19
N GLU A 343 1.64 -13.43 2.84
CA GLU A 343 0.72 -12.30 2.89
C GLU A 343 -0.59 -12.54 2.10
N VAL A 344 -0.55 -13.35 1.04
CA VAL A 344 -1.69 -13.61 0.14
C VAL A 344 -2.26 -15.04 0.21
N ASN A 345 -1.54 -16.00 0.82
CA ASN A 345 -1.96 -17.40 0.84
C ASN A 345 -2.00 -18.05 2.24
N ALA A 346 -1.56 -17.40 3.32
CA ALA A 346 -1.49 -18.07 4.63
C ALA A 346 -2.84 -18.62 5.12
N ASP A 347 -2.81 -19.81 5.73
CA ASP A 347 -4.00 -20.41 6.36
C ASP A 347 -4.26 -19.73 7.72
N CYS A 348 -5.52 -19.44 8.05
CA CYS A 348 -5.89 -18.85 9.34
C CYS A 348 -6.43 -19.90 10.30
N VAL A 349 -5.92 -19.95 11.52
CA VAL A 349 -6.43 -20.82 12.59
C VAL A 349 -6.93 -19.97 13.75
N SER A 350 -8.18 -20.18 14.15
CA SER A 350 -8.77 -19.48 15.31
C SER A 350 -8.81 -20.39 16.52
N TRP A 351 -8.33 -19.88 17.63
CA TRP A 351 -8.22 -20.58 18.91
C TRP A 351 -9.05 -19.88 19.99
N LEU A 352 -9.77 -20.67 20.76
CA LEU A 352 -10.41 -20.23 21.99
C LEU A 352 -9.49 -20.51 23.17
N ILE A 353 -9.22 -19.49 23.98
CA ILE A 353 -8.49 -19.61 25.24
C ILE A 353 -9.53 -19.73 26.36
N LYS A 354 -9.59 -20.91 26.97
CA LYS A 354 -10.47 -21.21 28.10
C LYS A 354 -9.99 -20.50 29.37
N GLU A 355 -10.85 -20.37 30.38
CA GLU A 355 -10.51 -19.81 31.70
C GLU A 355 -9.30 -20.47 32.37
N ASP A 356 -9.08 -21.78 32.15
CA ASP A 356 -7.94 -22.53 32.68
C ASP A 356 -6.62 -22.30 31.91
N GLY A 357 -6.66 -21.49 30.85
CA GLY A 357 -5.53 -21.18 29.98
C GLY A 357 -5.31 -22.18 28.84
N SER A 358 -6.07 -23.28 28.78
CA SER A 358 -5.99 -24.23 27.67
C SER A 358 -6.53 -23.64 26.37
N LYS A 359 -6.00 -24.12 25.23
CA LYS A 359 -6.40 -23.68 23.88
C LYS A 359 -7.27 -24.74 23.23
N MET A 360 -8.38 -24.32 22.63
CA MET A 360 -9.27 -25.14 21.82
C MET A 360 -9.30 -24.60 20.39
N LYS A 361 -9.00 -25.45 19.40
CA LYS A 361 -9.10 -25.07 17.98
C LYS A 361 -10.58 -24.88 17.62
N MET A 362 -10.93 -23.72 17.09
CA MET A 362 -12.31 -23.36 16.74
C MET A 362 -12.56 -23.44 15.23
N LEU A 363 -11.70 -22.80 14.44
CA LEU A 363 -11.86 -22.69 12.99
C LEU A 363 -10.49 -22.83 12.31
N SER A 364 -10.48 -23.42 11.12
CA SER A 364 -9.36 -23.43 10.18
C SER A 364 -9.91 -22.92 8.85
N ASP A 365 -9.41 -21.77 8.40
CA ASP A 365 -9.85 -21.12 7.17
C ASP A 365 -8.68 -20.99 6.21
N THR A 366 -8.73 -21.72 5.10
CA THR A 366 -7.70 -21.74 4.07
C THR A 366 -7.96 -20.73 2.95
N LYS A 367 -9.01 -19.90 3.06
CA LYS A 367 -9.50 -19.02 2.00
C LYS A 367 -9.64 -17.57 2.44
N LYS A 368 -9.49 -17.28 3.74
CA LYS A 368 -9.67 -15.93 4.29
C LYS A 368 -8.65 -14.94 3.79
N VAL A 369 -7.37 -15.33 3.75
CA VAL A 369 -6.25 -14.42 3.46
C VAL A 369 -6.19 -14.06 1.99
N GLY A 370 -5.69 -12.88 1.64
CA GLY A 370 -5.32 -12.54 0.27
C GLY A 370 -6.50 -12.24 -0.66
N GLN A 371 -7.47 -11.46 -0.21
CA GLN A 371 -8.72 -11.24 -0.95
C GLN A 371 -8.72 -9.92 -1.73
N CYS A 372 -9.47 -9.91 -2.84
CA CYS A 372 -9.75 -8.72 -3.64
C CYS A 372 -8.51 -7.85 -3.90
N ILE A 373 -7.37 -8.44 -4.27
CA ILE A 373 -6.12 -7.71 -4.48
C ILE A 373 -6.39 -6.67 -5.55
N SER A 374 -6.17 -5.40 -5.26
CA SER A 374 -6.76 -4.29 -6.02
C SER A 374 -5.73 -3.26 -6.44
N THR A 375 -5.87 -2.77 -7.66
CA THR A 375 -5.16 -1.58 -8.15
C THR A 375 -6.10 -0.66 -8.92
N LYS A 376 -5.65 0.56 -9.19
CA LYS A 376 -6.37 1.50 -10.06
C LYS A 376 -6.31 1.01 -11.51
N ALA A 377 -7.45 1.00 -12.19
CA ALA A 377 -7.52 0.66 -13.61
C ALA A 377 -6.86 1.75 -14.48
N ILE A 378 -6.29 1.33 -15.60
CA ILE A 378 -5.70 2.21 -16.62
C ILE A 378 -6.78 3.18 -17.12
N GLY A 379 -6.45 4.48 -17.13
CA GLY A 379 -7.32 5.52 -17.71
C GLY A 379 -8.64 5.77 -16.95
N SER A 380 -8.86 5.18 -15.77
CA SER A 380 -10.07 5.44 -14.98
C SER A 380 -9.83 5.32 -13.47
N ASN A 381 -10.79 5.78 -12.67
CA ASN A 381 -10.78 5.63 -11.21
C ASN A 381 -11.47 4.34 -10.73
N LYS A 382 -11.69 3.37 -11.62
CA LYS A 382 -12.32 2.09 -11.28
C LYS A 382 -11.30 1.12 -10.69
N ARG A 383 -11.80 0.19 -9.89
CA ARG A 383 -11.01 -0.90 -9.30
C ARG A 383 -10.71 -1.95 -10.35
N MET A 384 -9.44 -2.32 -10.47
CA MET A 384 -8.99 -3.52 -11.18
C MET A 384 -8.62 -4.58 -10.14
N ASP A 385 -9.20 -5.77 -10.29
CA ASP A 385 -8.88 -6.92 -9.44
C ASP A 385 -7.67 -7.68 -10.01
N LEU A 386 -6.71 -8.00 -9.14
CA LEU A 386 -5.46 -8.68 -9.43
C LEU A 386 -5.35 -10.01 -8.66
N THR A 387 -6.39 -10.47 -7.94
CA THR A 387 -6.28 -11.69 -7.11
C THR A 387 -5.79 -12.90 -7.91
N ASP A 388 -6.32 -13.11 -9.11
CA ASP A 388 -5.91 -14.22 -9.98
C ASP A 388 -4.47 -14.09 -10.53
N ALA A 389 -3.85 -12.92 -10.41
CA ALA A 389 -2.44 -12.73 -10.76
C ALA A 389 -1.50 -13.19 -9.63
N TYR A 390 -1.99 -13.25 -8.40
CA TYR A 390 -1.21 -13.61 -7.20
C TYR A 390 -1.44 -15.04 -6.72
N LYS A 391 -2.62 -15.60 -6.97
CA LYS A 391 -2.95 -16.97 -6.57
C LYS A 391 -4.00 -17.59 -7.47
N TYR A 392 -4.01 -18.91 -7.47
CA TYR A 392 -5.06 -19.68 -8.13
C TYR A 392 -6.37 -19.59 -7.34
N ARG A 393 -7.49 -19.83 -8.02
CA ARG A 393 -8.83 -19.70 -7.44
C ARG A 393 -8.98 -20.57 -6.18
N GLU A 394 -9.46 -19.93 -5.12
CA GLU A 394 -9.72 -20.54 -3.81
C GLU A 394 -10.57 -21.82 -3.90
N GLY A 395 -10.09 -22.90 -3.29
CA GLY A 395 -10.75 -24.20 -3.28
C GLY A 395 -10.57 -25.02 -4.56
N SER A 396 -9.70 -24.60 -5.47
CA SER A 396 -9.25 -25.43 -6.59
C SER A 396 -8.12 -26.37 -6.17
N GLU A 397 -8.00 -27.53 -6.81
CA GLU A 397 -6.86 -28.44 -6.57
C GLU A 397 -5.51 -27.74 -6.81
N LYS A 398 -5.47 -26.87 -7.84
CA LYS A 398 -4.25 -26.16 -8.22
C LYS A 398 -3.77 -25.17 -7.15
N GLU A 399 -4.68 -24.45 -6.51
CA GLU A 399 -4.36 -23.57 -5.37
C GLU A 399 -3.71 -24.38 -4.24
N ARG A 400 -4.33 -25.51 -3.88
CA ARG A 400 -3.84 -26.34 -2.79
C ARG A 400 -2.49 -27.00 -3.10
N ASP A 401 -2.29 -27.47 -4.32
CA ASP A 401 -1.02 -28.04 -4.78
C ASP A 401 0.12 -27.03 -4.69
N VAL A 402 -0.15 -25.77 -5.10
CA VAL A 402 0.83 -24.68 -5.05
C VAL A 402 1.17 -24.31 -3.61
N PHE A 403 0.18 -24.26 -2.70
CA PHE A 403 0.46 -24.04 -1.29
C PHE A 403 1.34 -25.15 -0.72
N VAL A 404 1.02 -26.42 -0.99
CA VAL A 404 1.81 -27.56 -0.49
C VAL A 404 3.23 -27.52 -1.06
N TYR A 405 3.39 -27.17 -2.33
CA TYR A 405 4.69 -26.96 -2.96
C TYR A 405 5.49 -25.85 -2.26
N ALA A 406 4.87 -24.70 -2.01
CA ALA A 406 5.51 -23.58 -1.31
C ALA A 406 5.95 -23.98 0.11
N LEU A 407 5.08 -24.67 0.86
CA LEU A 407 5.38 -25.17 2.20
C LEU A 407 6.59 -26.12 2.19
N SER A 408 6.62 -27.08 1.25
CA SER A 408 7.74 -28.02 1.13
C SER A 408 9.07 -27.31 0.84
N SER A 409 9.03 -26.28 -0.02
CA SER A 409 10.21 -25.49 -0.38
C SER A 409 10.78 -24.68 0.80
N LEU A 410 9.92 -24.26 1.75
CA LEU A 410 10.35 -23.58 2.97
C LEU A 410 11.02 -24.54 3.97
N MET A 411 10.56 -25.80 4.02
CA MET A 411 11.11 -26.82 4.93
C MET A 411 12.48 -27.33 4.48
N ASP A 412 12.74 -27.44 3.18
CA ASP A 412 14.05 -27.89 2.66
C ASP A 412 15.18 -26.85 2.83
N GLY A 413 14.84 -25.58 3.08
CA GLY A 413 15.80 -24.47 3.29
C GLY A 413 16.27 -24.25 4.73
N GLY A 414 15.69 -24.95 5.71
CA GLY A 414 16.04 -24.79 7.12
C GLY A 414 15.76 -26.03 7.94
N THR A 415 16.74 -26.50 8.72
CA THR A 415 16.58 -27.58 9.70
C THR A 415 15.53 -27.19 10.76
N ARG A 416 14.27 -27.43 10.45
CA ARG A 416 13.16 -27.58 11.39
C ARG A 416 12.45 -28.87 11.02
N HIS A 417 12.77 -29.94 11.74
CA HIS A 417 11.87 -31.09 11.84
C HIS A 417 10.57 -30.60 12.49
N MET A 418 9.57 -30.29 11.68
CA MET A 418 8.20 -30.44 12.14
C MET A 418 7.81 -31.90 11.92
N GLY A 419 7.26 -32.51 12.95
CA GLY A 419 6.76 -33.87 12.90
C GLY A 419 5.89 -34.04 11.66
N SER A 420 6.15 -35.14 10.96
CA SER A 420 5.25 -35.75 9.99
C SER A 420 3.82 -35.24 10.08
N VAL A 421 3.28 -34.73 8.98
CA VAL A 421 1.83 -34.69 8.71
C VAL A 421 1.35 -36.13 8.52
N GLU A 422 1.53 -36.94 9.55
CA GLU A 422 0.97 -38.26 9.76
C GLU A 422 0.24 -38.31 11.12
N ASP A 423 -0.42 -37.23 11.54
CA ASP A 423 -1.54 -37.37 12.49
C ASP A 423 -2.82 -37.71 11.71
N LYS A 424 -2.77 -38.87 11.05
CA LYS A 424 -3.97 -39.63 10.64
C LYS A 424 -3.81 -41.04 11.15
N LYS A 425 -4.05 -41.23 12.45
CA LYS A 425 -4.61 -42.44 13.10
C LYS A 425 -4.36 -42.34 14.62
N ASN A 426 -5.23 -41.65 15.35
CA ASN A 426 -5.67 -42.12 16.68
C ASN A 426 -6.71 -41.26 17.43
N ASP A 427 -7.42 -40.34 16.79
CA ASP A 427 -8.71 -39.91 17.35
C ASP A 427 -9.84 -40.72 16.73
N LYS A 428 -10.52 -41.51 17.57
CA LYS A 428 -11.83 -42.07 17.22
C LYS A 428 -12.71 -40.92 16.73
N PRO A 429 -13.41 -41.04 15.59
CA PRO A 429 -14.38 -40.02 15.23
C PRO A 429 -15.51 -40.06 16.25
N SER A 430 -15.51 -39.12 17.20
CA SER A 430 -16.78 -38.69 17.77
C SER A 430 -17.62 -38.21 16.60
N ALA A 431 -18.91 -38.58 16.59
CA ALA A 431 -19.81 -38.08 15.55
C ALA A 431 -19.66 -36.54 15.49
N PRO A 432 -19.50 -35.95 14.29
CA PRO A 432 -19.39 -34.50 14.19
C PRO A 432 -20.61 -33.89 14.89
N PRO A 433 -20.42 -32.87 15.76
CA PRO A 433 -21.53 -32.26 16.44
C PRO A 433 -22.54 -31.72 15.41
N PRO A 434 -23.84 -31.68 15.72
CA PRO A 434 -24.85 -31.14 14.81
C PRO A 434 -24.43 -29.75 14.34
N GLN A 435 -24.36 -29.55 13.03
CA GLN A 435 -23.87 -28.30 12.44
C GLN A 435 -24.79 -27.15 12.89
N LEU A 436 -24.17 -26.13 13.48
CA LEU A 436 -24.80 -24.85 13.79
C LEU A 436 -24.25 -23.85 12.79
N HIS A 437 -25.13 -23.26 11.99
CA HIS A 437 -24.76 -22.21 11.05
C HIS A 437 -25.03 -20.86 11.73
N ILE A 438 -24.03 -20.00 11.71
CA ILE A 438 -24.05 -18.71 12.39
C ILE A 438 -23.70 -17.64 11.36
N ARG A 439 -24.54 -16.62 11.23
CA ARG A 439 -24.29 -15.50 10.30
C ARG A 439 -24.76 -14.18 10.88
N PHE A 440 -24.04 -13.11 10.52
CA PHE A 440 -24.46 -11.74 10.79
C PHE A 440 -25.13 -11.16 9.55
N GLU A 441 -26.29 -10.53 9.73
CA GLU A 441 -27.03 -9.79 8.71
C GLU A 441 -27.00 -8.30 9.06
N GLU A 442 -26.73 -7.46 8.06
CA GLU A 442 -26.74 -5.99 8.15
C GLU A 442 -28.10 -5.47 7.68
N ASP A 443 -28.77 -4.62 8.47
CA ASP A 443 -30.02 -3.96 8.04
C ASP A 443 -29.74 -2.96 6.90
N SER A 444 -28.67 -2.19 7.07
CA SER A 444 -28.14 -1.23 6.10
C SER A 444 -26.65 -1.04 6.31
N ARG A 445 -25.97 -0.46 5.32
CA ARG A 445 -24.55 -0.13 5.45
C ARG A 445 -24.35 0.87 6.58
N PRO A 446 -23.55 0.55 7.61
CA PRO A 446 -23.37 1.43 8.75
C PRO A 446 -22.61 2.73 8.38
N VAL A 447 -23.10 3.86 8.89
CA VAL A 447 -22.50 5.19 8.73
C VAL A 447 -21.98 5.67 10.08
N ASN A 448 -20.78 6.23 10.11
CA ASN A 448 -20.22 6.81 11.33
C ASN A 448 -21.06 8.04 11.72
N GLY A 449 -21.58 8.06 12.94
CA GLY A 449 -22.55 9.07 13.40
C GLY A 449 -23.96 8.52 13.60
N GLU A 450 -24.25 7.29 13.15
CA GLU A 450 -25.53 6.62 13.32
C GLU A 450 -25.41 5.38 14.23
N ASP A 451 -26.52 4.90 14.79
CA ASP A 451 -26.51 3.64 15.52
C ASP A 451 -26.27 2.46 14.56
N VAL A 452 -25.35 1.56 14.93
CA VAL A 452 -25.07 0.36 14.14
C VAL A 452 -26.07 -0.73 14.53
N LYS A 453 -26.78 -1.25 13.53
CA LYS A 453 -27.82 -2.27 13.70
C LYS A 453 -27.48 -3.51 12.89
N LEU A 454 -27.31 -4.64 13.57
CA LEU A 454 -27.07 -5.95 12.98
C LEU A 454 -28.05 -6.97 13.54
N LYS A 455 -28.11 -8.13 12.90
CA LYS A 455 -28.88 -9.27 13.34
C LYS A 455 -28.02 -10.52 13.30
N LEU A 456 -27.91 -11.23 14.42
CA LEU A 456 -27.27 -12.54 14.49
C LEU A 456 -28.31 -13.62 14.22
N VAL A 457 -28.10 -14.40 13.16
CA VAL A 457 -28.99 -15.50 12.76
C VAL A 457 -28.31 -16.83 13.03
N LEU A 458 -29.01 -17.69 13.78
CA LEU A 458 -28.60 -19.04 14.14
C LEU A 458 -29.56 -20.04 13.52
N SER A 459 -29.03 -21.01 12.78
CA SER A 459 -29.81 -22.15 12.25
C SER A 459 -29.07 -23.45 12.51
N SER A 460 -29.79 -24.56 12.64
CA SER A 460 -29.19 -25.86 12.90
C SER A 460 -29.88 -26.95 12.11
N ASP A 461 -29.08 -27.89 11.61
CA ASP A 461 -29.56 -29.11 10.97
C ASP A 461 -30.06 -30.16 11.99
N SER A 462 -30.03 -29.82 13.27
CA SER A 462 -30.53 -30.64 14.37
C SER A 462 -32.05 -30.79 14.33
N THR A 463 -32.53 -32.01 14.52
CA THR A 463 -33.96 -32.32 14.70
C THR A 463 -34.44 -32.12 16.14
N VAL A 464 -33.54 -31.79 17.07
CA VAL A 464 -33.85 -31.52 18.47
C VAL A 464 -33.59 -30.06 18.84
N THR A 465 -34.43 -29.53 19.74
CA THR A 465 -34.28 -28.19 20.30
C THR A 465 -32.94 -28.06 21.01
N ARG A 466 -32.21 -26.97 20.72
CA ARG A 466 -30.92 -26.66 21.35
C ARG A 466 -31.09 -25.49 22.31
N LEU A 467 -30.49 -25.63 23.49
CA LEU A 467 -30.35 -24.53 24.45
C LEU A 467 -28.94 -23.97 24.30
N LEU A 468 -28.83 -22.70 23.92
CA LEU A 468 -27.58 -22.07 23.51
C LEU A 468 -27.27 -20.90 24.44
N SER A 469 -26.03 -20.80 24.92
CA SER A 469 -25.49 -19.56 25.48
C SER A 469 -24.76 -18.81 24.38
N VAL A 470 -25.23 -17.61 24.07
CA VAL A 470 -24.71 -16.76 22.99
C VAL A 470 -23.99 -15.59 23.62
N ASN A 471 -22.66 -15.56 23.47
CA ASN A 471 -21.81 -14.45 23.90
C ASN A 471 -21.53 -13.59 22.67
N ILE A 472 -21.92 -12.32 22.69
CA ILE A 472 -21.67 -11.35 21.63
C ILE A 472 -20.68 -10.31 22.15
N SER A 473 -19.62 -10.06 21.40
CA SER A 473 -18.62 -9.05 21.71
C SER A 473 -18.45 -8.12 20.52
N VAL A 474 -18.38 -6.82 20.79
CA VAL A 474 -18.12 -5.78 19.80
C VAL A 474 -16.86 -5.04 20.21
N GLN A 475 -15.83 -5.10 19.37
CA GLN A 475 -14.55 -4.43 19.61
C GLN A 475 -14.24 -3.43 18.51
N ALA A 476 -13.74 -2.26 18.90
CA ALA A 476 -13.08 -1.37 17.95
C ALA A 476 -11.76 -2.00 17.53
N MET A 477 -11.49 -2.04 16.23
CA MET A 477 -10.32 -2.70 15.66
C MET A 477 -9.48 -1.71 14.87
N ARG A 478 -8.17 -1.75 15.06
CA ARG A 478 -7.23 -1.10 14.13
C ARG A 478 -7.29 -1.85 12.80
N TYR A 479 -6.96 -1.18 11.70
CA TYR A 479 -6.94 -1.84 10.40
C TYR A 479 -5.90 -2.98 10.30
N THR A 480 -4.92 -3.03 11.21
CA THR A 480 -3.94 -4.13 11.32
C THR A 480 -4.48 -5.36 12.06
N GLY A 481 -5.77 -5.42 12.37
CA GLY A 481 -6.40 -6.54 13.08
C GLY A 481 -6.22 -6.52 14.61
N HIS A 482 -5.53 -5.52 15.18
CA HIS A 482 -5.37 -5.43 16.63
C HIS A 482 -6.56 -4.71 17.30
N PRO A 483 -7.07 -5.24 18.43
CA PRO A 483 -8.16 -4.60 19.17
C PRO A 483 -7.70 -3.30 19.82
N ALA A 484 -8.45 -2.22 19.59
CA ALA A 484 -8.26 -0.92 20.24
C ALA A 484 -9.05 -0.78 21.54
N GLY A 485 -10.18 -1.46 21.65
CA GLY A 485 -11.00 -1.48 22.86
C GLY A 485 -12.32 -2.22 22.70
N ASN A 486 -12.92 -2.59 23.83
CA ASN A 486 -14.24 -3.21 23.86
C ASN A 486 -15.33 -2.13 23.86
N ILE A 487 -16.28 -2.24 22.93
CA ILE A 487 -17.44 -1.34 22.82
C ILE A 487 -18.61 -1.91 23.62
N GLN A 488 -18.96 -3.18 23.36
CA GLN A 488 -20.14 -3.82 23.94
C GLN A 488 -19.86 -5.31 24.16
N SER A 489 -20.48 -5.89 25.19
CA SER A 489 -20.50 -7.33 25.41
C SER A 489 -21.87 -7.72 25.96
N GLU A 490 -22.44 -8.78 25.43
CA GLU A 490 -23.76 -9.27 25.82
C GLU A 490 -23.72 -10.80 25.91
N VAL A 491 -24.43 -11.35 26.88
CA VAL A 491 -24.61 -12.80 27.04
C VAL A 491 -26.08 -13.07 27.17
N THR A 492 -26.60 -13.97 26.34
CA THR A 492 -28.01 -14.36 26.37
C THR A 492 -28.15 -15.86 26.22
N GLU A 493 -29.11 -16.44 26.94
CA GLU A 493 -29.50 -17.84 26.74
C GLU A 493 -30.70 -17.88 25.81
N GLN A 494 -30.60 -18.71 24.77
CA GLN A 494 -31.58 -18.77 23.69
C GLN A 494 -31.98 -20.20 23.39
N LYS A 495 -33.21 -20.36 22.91
CA LYS A 495 -33.78 -21.64 22.52
C LYS A 495 -33.91 -21.67 21.00
N LEU A 496 -33.13 -22.52 20.34
CA LEU A 496 -33.22 -22.77 18.90
C LEU A 496 -34.12 -23.98 18.64
N LEU A 497 -35.24 -23.76 17.96
CA LEU A 497 -36.18 -24.81 17.58
C LEU A 497 -35.71 -25.53 16.30
N PRO A 498 -36.00 -26.84 16.15
CA PRO A 498 -35.65 -27.58 14.94
C PRO A 498 -36.28 -26.98 13.68
N GLY A 499 -35.48 -26.78 12.63
CA GLY A 499 -35.95 -26.27 11.34
C GLY A 499 -36.36 -24.79 11.34
N GLU A 500 -36.11 -24.05 12.43
CA GLU A 500 -36.37 -22.61 12.52
C GLU A 500 -35.06 -21.82 12.65
N ASP A 501 -35.07 -20.60 12.09
CA ASP A 501 -33.99 -19.64 12.27
C ASP A 501 -34.25 -18.79 13.52
N LEU A 502 -33.31 -18.79 14.45
CA LEU A 502 -33.31 -17.88 15.59
C LEU A 502 -32.59 -16.59 15.22
N SER A 503 -33.19 -15.45 15.58
CA SER A 503 -32.74 -14.12 15.20
C SER A 503 -32.55 -13.24 16.43
N ILE A 504 -31.33 -12.76 16.67
CA ILE A 504 -30.98 -11.91 17.82
C ILE A 504 -30.57 -10.53 17.30
N PRO A 505 -31.34 -9.45 17.60
CA PRO A 505 -30.98 -8.10 17.18
C PRO A 505 -29.80 -7.56 18.00
N ILE A 506 -28.90 -6.85 17.36
CA ILE A 506 -27.74 -6.21 17.97
C ILE A 506 -27.79 -4.72 17.64
N LEU A 507 -27.89 -3.88 18.67
CA LEU A 507 -27.86 -2.42 18.56
C LEU A 507 -26.61 -1.89 19.27
N VAL A 508 -25.78 -1.15 18.54
CA VAL A 508 -24.60 -0.46 19.08
C VAL A 508 -24.78 1.05 18.88
N PRO A 509 -25.19 1.79 19.93
CA PRO A 509 -25.45 3.22 19.80
C PRO A 509 -24.19 4.04 19.47
N PHE A 510 -24.31 5.12 18.69
CA PHE A 510 -23.17 6.00 18.36
C PHE A 510 -22.41 6.47 19.61
N SER A 511 -23.14 6.79 20.67
CA SER A 511 -22.59 7.28 21.94
C SER A 511 -21.64 6.29 22.63
N THR A 512 -21.75 4.98 22.36
CA THR A 512 -20.88 3.95 22.97
C THR A 512 -19.58 3.74 22.21
N TYR A 513 -19.60 3.94 20.88
CA TYR A 513 -18.45 3.65 20.02
C TYR A 513 -17.68 4.88 19.54
N GLN A 514 -18.29 6.08 19.53
CA GLN A 514 -17.75 7.30 18.91
C GLN A 514 -16.29 7.61 19.28
N LYS A 515 -15.92 7.42 20.55
CA LYS A 515 -14.57 7.70 21.07
C LYS A 515 -13.48 6.86 20.39
N TYR A 516 -13.82 5.66 19.93
CA TYR A 516 -12.88 4.77 19.25
C TYR A 516 -12.82 5.04 17.74
N MET A 517 -13.95 5.43 17.13
CA MET A 517 -14.04 5.58 15.67
C MET A 517 -13.28 6.78 15.13
N VAL A 518 -12.92 7.74 15.99
CA VAL A 518 -11.93 8.79 15.67
C VAL A 518 -10.60 8.20 15.15
N GLN A 519 -10.24 6.97 15.57
CA GLN A 519 -8.96 6.34 15.19
C GLN A 519 -9.10 5.03 14.41
N CYS A 520 -10.19 4.27 14.63
CA CYS A 520 -10.26 2.88 14.18
C CYS A 520 -11.09 2.68 12.91
N ARG A 521 -12.11 3.52 12.64
CA ARG A 521 -13.14 3.40 11.57
C ARG A 521 -13.84 2.04 11.41
N ASN A 522 -13.39 1.02 12.14
CA ASN A 522 -13.71 -0.38 11.97
C ASN A 522 -14.08 -0.98 13.32
N MET A 523 -15.05 -1.87 13.33
CA MET A 523 -15.41 -2.69 14.49
C MET A 523 -15.65 -4.14 14.09
N THR A 524 -15.26 -5.06 14.96
CA THR A 524 -15.50 -6.49 14.78
C THR A 524 -16.57 -6.94 15.76
N PHE A 525 -17.59 -7.59 15.20
CA PHE A 525 -18.58 -8.36 15.93
C PHE A 525 -18.11 -9.80 15.95
N SER A 526 -17.94 -10.35 17.14
CA SER A 526 -17.58 -11.75 17.34
C SER A 526 -18.61 -12.41 18.24
N THR A 527 -18.91 -13.67 17.97
CA THR A 527 -19.79 -14.45 18.84
C THR A 527 -19.23 -15.82 19.15
N ILE A 528 -19.31 -16.19 20.43
CA ILE A 528 -19.09 -17.57 20.89
C ILE A 528 -20.43 -18.14 21.33
N VAL A 529 -20.87 -19.17 20.61
CA VAL A 529 -22.08 -19.92 20.95
C VAL A 529 -21.68 -21.22 21.61
N THR A 530 -22.16 -21.45 22.82
CA THR A 530 -21.96 -22.69 23.57
C THR A 530 -23.27 -23.45 23.67
N ASP A 531 -23.27 -24.73 23.29
CA ASP A 531 -24.41 -25.61 23.54
C ASP A 531 -24.49 -25.98 25.03
N LEU A 532 -25.57 -25.61 25.69
CA LEU A 532 -25.75 -25.85 27.13
C LEU A 532 -26.02 -27.32 27.43
N GLN A 533 -26.49 -28.09 26.44
CA GLN A 533 -26.71 -29.53 26.57
C GLN A 533 -25.41 -30.31 26.37
N ASN A 534 -24.43 -29.75 25.65
CA ASN A 534 -23.07 -30.28 25.54
C ASN A 534 -22.04 -29.14 25.45
N LYS A 535 -21.44 -28.78 26.58
CA LYS A 535 -20.54 -27.61 26.72
C LYS A 535 -19.24 -27.69 25.91
N GLU A 536 -18.88 -28.86 25.39
CA GLU A 536 -17.74 -29.01 24.47
C GLU A 536 -18.08 -28.52 23.05
N ASN A 537 -19.37 -28.42 22.70
CA ASN A 537 -19.81 -27.89 21.42
C ASN A 537 -19.83 -26.36 21.49
N ARG A 538 -18.74 -25.75 21.00
CA ARG A 538 -18.58 -24.30 20.90
C ARG A 538 -18.36 -23.89 19.47
N TYR A 539 -18.94 -22.76 19.09
CA TYR A 539 -18.90 -22.24 17.73
C TYR A 539 -18.48 -20.77 17.76
N LEU A 540 -17.61 -20.39 16.81
CA LEU A 540 -17.15 -19.01 16.62
C LEU A 540 -17.68 -18.48 15.30
N ALA A 541 -18.19 -17.25 15.30
CA ALA A 541 -18.41 -16.50 14.08
C ALA A 541 -17.98 -15.04 14.26
N GLU A 542 -17.53 -14.43 13.18
CA GLU A 542 -17.04 -13.06 13.17
C GLU A 542 -17.62 -12.28 12.00
N ARG A 543 -17.81 -10.98 12.19
CA ARG A 543 -18.18 -10.02 11.15
C ARG A 543 -17.42 -8.71 11.36
N HIS A 544 -16.66 -8.32 10.35
CA HIS A 544 -15.93 -7.06 10.34
C HIS A 544 -16.78 -5.99 9.65
N ILE A 545 -17.00 -4.87 10.32
CA ILE A 545 -17.79 -3.75 9.83
C ILE A 545 -16.91 -2.52 9.73
N ASN A 546 -16.90 -1.89 8.55
CA ASN A 546 -16.33 -0.57 8.36
C ASN A 546 -17.46 0.45 8.29
N LEU A 547 -17.29 1.57 8.97
CA LEU A 547 -18.26 2.65 8.95
C LEU A 547 -17.99 3.56 7.74
N MET A 548 -19.02 3.90 6.98
CA MET A 548 -18.93 4.93 5.95
C MET A 548 -18.83 6.31 6.59
N ASP A 549 -18.09 7.22 5.96
CA ASP A 549 -18.06 8.62 6.41
C ASP A 549 -19.40 9.31 6.18
N PRO A 550 -19.77 10.29 7.02
CA PRO A 550 -20.92 11.14 6.76
C PRO A 550 -20.80 11.89 5.42
N PRO A 551 -21.92 12.18 4.75
CA PRO A 551 -21.89 12.78 3.43
C PRO A 551 -21.34 14.22 3.44
N ILE A 552 -20.37 14.46 2.56
CA ILE A 552 -19.82 15.78 2.25
C ILE A 552 -19.88 16.02 0.73
N SER A 553 -20.13 17.26 0.32
CA SER A 553 -20.24 17.64 -1.10
C SER A 553 -19.31 18.78 -1.48
N ILE A 554 -18.86 18.76 -2.74
CA ILE A 554 -18.00 19.77 -3.36
C ILE A 554 -18.69 20.23 -4.63
N ASN A 555 -18.84 21.53 -4.79
CA ASN A 555 -19.29 22.15 -6.03
C ASN A 555 -18.22 23.13 -6.50
N VAL A 556 -17.75 22.98 -7.73
CA VAL A 556 -16.80 23.91 -8.34
C VAL A 556 -17.55 24.77 -9.36
N THR A 557 -17.34 26.08 -9.30
CA THR A 557 -17.98 27.07 -10.17
C THR A 557 -16.93 27.90 -10.89
N GLY A 558 -17.20 28.19 -12.17
CA GLY A 558 -16.25 28.80 -13.09
C GLY A 558 -15.61 27.79 -14.05
N GLU A 559 -15.09 28.28 -15.17
CA GLU A 559 -14.30 27.49 -16.13
C GLU A 559 -12.85 27.39 -15.62
N GLY A 560 -12.27 26.19 -15.59
CA GLY A 560 -10.89 26.02 -15.18
C GLY A 560 -9.93 26.51 -16.25
N ARG A 561 -9.18 27.58 -15.96
CA ARG A 561 -8.12 28.12 -16.83
C ARG A 561 -6.88 28.42 -16.00
N VAL A 562 -5.70 28.20 -16.59
CA VAL A 562 -4.44 28.52 -15.93
C VAL A 562 -4.40 30.02 -15.59
N ASN A 563 -3.97 30.31 -14.36
CA ASN A 563 -3.88 31.65 -13.77
C ASN A 563 -5.22 32.40 -13.66
N GLN A 564 -6.36 31.71 -13.72
CA GLN A 564 -7.68 32.30 -13.47
C GLN A 564 -8.34 31.73 -12.21
N PRO A 565 -9.00 32.58 -11.39
CA PRO A 565 -9.63 32.11 -10.17
C PRO A 565 -10.88 31.27 -10.45
N MET A 566 -11.05 30.21 -9.67
CA MET A 566 -12.26 29.38 -9.61
C MET A 566 -12.81 29.38 -8.19
N THR A 567 -14.13 29.30 -8.03
CA THR A 567 -14.76 29.23 -6.71
C THR A 567 -15.18 27.81 -6.38
N VAL A 568 -14.74 27.33 -5.22
CA VAL A 568 -15.10 26.03 -4.66
C VAL A 568 -16.05 26.25 -3.50
N GLU A 569 -17.15 25.51 -3.49
CA GLU A 569 -18.10 25.43 -2.39
C GLU A 569 -18.08 24.02 -1.78
N VAL A 570 -18.02 23.96 -0.45
CA VAL A 570 -18.07 22.72 0.32
C VAL A 570 -19.25 22.78 1.27
N VAL A 571 -20.07 21.72 1.27
CA VAL A 571 -21.25 21.61 2.14
C VAL A 571 -21.19 20.32 2.96
N PHE A 572 -21.33 20.48 4.28
CA PHE A 572 -21.35 19.39 5.26
C PHE A 572 -22.43 19.66 6.31
N MET A 573 -23.20 18.64 6.70
CA MET A 573 -24.21 18.74 7.76
C MET A 573 -23.76 17.93 8.97
N ASN A 574 -23.89 18.49 10.18
CA ASN A 574 -23.61 17.73 11.40
C ASN A 574 -24.67 16.63 11.58
N PRO A 575 -24.29 15.33 11.50
CA PRO A 575 -25.23 14.22 11.56
C PRO A 575 -25.56 13.78 13.01
N VAL A 576 -24.84 14.29 14.01
CA VAL A 576 -24.94 13.81 15.41
C VAL A 576 -25.55 14.86 16.33
N GLU A 577 -25.94 14.41 17.53
CA GLU A 577 -26.54 15.27 18.57
C GLU A 577 -25.52 16.22 19.23
N ASP A 578 -24.25 15.82 19.27
CA ASP A 578 -23.17 16.62 19.81
C ASP A 578 -22.78 17.79 18.89
N THR A 579 -22.33 18.90 19.49
CA THR A 579 -21.72 19.99 18.73
C THR A 579 -20.32 19.58 18.26
N LEU A 580 -20.08 19.65 16.95
CA LEU A 580 -18.76 19.38 16.38
C LEU A 580 -17.85 20.58 16.64
N ARG A 581 -16.74 20.34 17.35
CA ARG A 581 -15.77 21.37 17.71
C ARG A 581 -14.48 21.23 16.92
N ASN A 582 -13.68 22.29 16.90
CA ASN A 582 -12.37 22.31 16.22
C ASN A 582 -12.48 21.90 14.75
N CYS A 583 -13.53 22.37 14.07
CA CYS A 583 -13.78 22.03 12.68
C CYS A 583 -12.70 22.64 11.78
N THR A 584 -12.09 21.83 10.91
CA THR A 584 -11.10 22.27 9.93
C THR A 584 -11.38 21.63 8.58
N LEU A 585 -11.11 22.40 7.52
CA LEU A 585 -11.15 21.94 6.14
C LEU A 585 -9.78 22.15 5.52
N THR A 586 -9.08 21.07 5.20
CA THR A 586 -7.80 21.10 4.48
C THR A 586 -8.05 20.90 2.99
N VAL A 587 -7.38 21.70 2.17
CA VAL A 587 -7.51 21.74 0.71
C VAL A 587 -6.13 21.49 0.09
N SER A 588 -6.05 20.52 -0.81
CA SER A 588 -4.83 20.21 -1.57
C SER A 588 -5.17 19.81 -3.02
N GLY A 589 -4.17 19.86 -3.90
CA GLY A 589 -4.30 19.46 -5.30
C GLY A 589 -3.22 20.08 -6.18
N SER A 590 -2.27 19.26 -6.62
CA SER A 590 -1.19 19.69 -7.51
C SER A 590 -1.74 20.26 -8.82
N GLY A 591 -1.17 21.37 -9.25
CA GLY A 591 -1.66 22.16 -10.39
C GLY A 591 -2.85 23.06 -10.09
N LEU A 592 -3.51 22.93 -8.94
CA LEU A 592 -4.69 23.74 -8.53
C LEU A 592 -4.39 24.72 -7.39
N VAL A 593 -3.61 24.29 -6.40
CA VAL A 593 -3.18 25.09 -5.25
C VAL A 593 -1.68 24.88 -5.03
N THR A 594 -0.94 25.95 -4.78
CA THR A 594 0.52 25.91 -4.66
C THR A 594 0.98 25.24 -3.36
N GLU A 595 0.21 25.40 -2.29
CA GLU A 595 0.46 24.77 -1.00
C GLU A 595 -0.86 24.30 -0.41
N GLU A 596 -0.78 23.22 0.38
CA GLU A 596 -1.90 22.73 1.16
C GLU A 596 -2.37 23.82 2.15
N THR A 597 -3.67 24.07 2.18
CA THR A 597 -4.25 25.14 3.00
C THR A 597 -5.30 24.59 3.95
N THR A 598 -5.16 24.87 5.25
CA THR A 598 -6.15 24.50 6.27
C THR A 598 -6.99 25.71 6.68
N ILE A 599 -8.29 25.61 6.45
CA ILE A 599 -9.30 26.61 6.83
C ILE A 599 -9.88 26.20 8.18
N LYS A 600 -9.76 27.09 9.18
CA LYS A 600 -10.44 26.92 10.47
C LYS A 600 -11.90 27.34 10.35
N LEU A 601 -12.79 26.51 10.85
CA LEU A 601 -14.23 26.67 10.76
C LEU A 601 -14.84 26.86 12.15
N GLN A 602 -16.06 27.40 12.20
CA GLN A 602 -16.79 27.55 13.44
C GLN A 602 -17.31 26.18 13.93
N ASP A 603 -17.56 26.09 15.24
CA ASP A 603 -18.22 24.93 15.83
C ASP A 603 -19.61 24.72 15.21
N LEU A 604 -19.93 23.47 14.86
CA LEU A 604 -21.15 23.12 14.13
C LEU A 604 -22.15 22.42 15.04
N GLN A 605 -23.24 23.11 15.37
CA GLN A 605 -24.33 22.58 16.20
C GLN A 605 -25.10 21.44 15.52
N GLN A 606 -25.83 20.64 16.30
CA GLN A 606 -26.67 19.55 15.82
C GLN A 606 -27.58 19.97 14.65
N GLY A 607 -27.61 19.17 13.59
CA GLY A 607 -28.46 19.37 12.42
C GLY A 607 -28.17 20.63 11.59
N ARG A 608 -27.15 21.42 11.96
CA ARG A 608 -26.74 22.60 11.17
C ARG A 608 -25.85 22.17 10.02
N SER A 609 -25.99 22.88 8.91
CA SER A 609 -25.11 22.73 7.74
C SER A 609 -24.08 23.84 7.71
N LEU A 610 -22.83 23.43 7.49
CA LEU A 610 -21.72 24.29 7.13
C LEU A 610 -21.70 24.45 5.60
N ARG A 611 -21.53 25.69 5.14
CA ARG A 611 -21.26 26.02 3.73
C ARG A 611 -20.04 26.93 3.68
N VAL A 612 -18.95 26.43 3.09
CA VAL A 612 -17.68 27.14 2.96
C VAL A 612 -17.44 27.45 1.49
N GLN A 613 -17.08 28.69 1.17
CA GLN A 613 -16.67 29.09 -0.16
C GLN A 613 -15.26 29.68 -0.13
N PHE A 614 -14.41 29.27 -1.06
CA PHE A 614 -13.06 29.80 -1.22
C PHE A 614 -12.64 29.77 -2.70
N SER A 615 -11.61 30.55 -3.05
CA SER A 615 -11.08 30.62 -4.40
C SER A 615 -9.79 29.80 -4.52
N ILE A 616 -9.63 29.11 -5.64
CA ILE A 616 -8.37 28.48 -6.07
C ILE A 616 -7.89 29.11 -7.38
N VAL A 617 -6.59 29.03 -7.67
CA VAL A 617 -6.00 29.56 -8.92
C VAL A 617 -5.11 28.48 -9.52
N PRO A 618 -5.59 27.74 -10.54
CA PRO A 618 -4.81 26.70 -11.19
C PRO A 618 -3.55 27.24 -11.86
N TYR A 619 -2.44 26.52 -11.76
CA TYR A 619 -1.16 26.88 -12.36
C TYR A 619 -0.65 25.85 -13.39
N ARG A 620 -1.33 24.70 -13.53
CA ARG A 620 -1.04 23.69 -14.56
C ARG A 620 -2.32 23.25 -15.27
N SER A 621 -2.25 23.15 -16.60
CA SER A 621 -3.34 22.62 -17.43
C SER A 621 -3.49 21.10 -17.28
N GLY A 622 -4.61 20.57 -17.76
CA GLY A 622 -4.96 19.16 -17.74
C GLY A 622 -6.05 18.83 -16.73
N GLU A 623 -6.37 17.54 -16.61
CA GLU A 623 -7.26 17.05 -15.57
C GLU A 623 -6.52 17.05 -14.22
N ARG A 624 -7.07 17.71 -13.20
CA ARG A 624 -6.44 17.89 -11.88
C ARG A 624 -7.42 17.56 -10.76
N PRO A 625 -7.05 16.71 -9.79
CA PRO A 625 -7.90 16.40 -8.65
C PRO A 625 -7.78 17.48 -7.58
N LEU A 626 -8.92 18.00 -7.15
CA LEU A 626 -9.02 18.73 -5.89
C LEU A 626 -9.32 17.72 -4.78
N LEU A 627 -8.50 17.73 -3.73
CA LEU A 627 -8.64 16.87 -2.57
C LEU A 627 -9.03 17.73 -1.35
N LEU A 628 -10.04 17.27 -0.62
CA LEU A 628 -10.51 17.87 0.60
C LEU A 628 -10.48 16.88 1.75
N ASP A 629 -10.16 17.40 2.92
CA ASP A 629 -10.19 16.69 4.17
C ASP A 629 -10.92 17.54 5.22
N PHE A 630 -12.05 17.02 5.74
CA PHE A 630 -12.78 17.64 6.83
C PHE A 630 -12.55 16.87 8.14
N ASP A 631 -12.14 17.64 9.16
CA ASP A 631 -11.75 17.18 10.48
C ASP A 631 -12.53 17.94 11.55
N CYS A 632 -12.90 17.26 12.64
CA CYS A 632 -13.47 17.87 13.84
C CYS A 632 -13.21 17.03 15.10
N SER A 633 -13.93 17.33 16.19
CA SER A 633 -13.80 16.64 17.47
C SER A 633 -14.25 15.18 17.46
N LEU A 634 -15.20 14.80 16.59
CA LEU A 634 -15.81 13.46 16.55
C LEU A 634 -15.55 12.71 15.23
N PHE A 635 -15.33 13.44 14.14
CA PHE A 635 -15.01 12.88 12.85
C PHE A 635 -13.61 13.31 12.45
N ARG A 636 -12.84 12.37 11.91
CA ARG A 636 -11.53 12.62 11.33
C ARG A 636 -11.51 12.14 9.90
N ASP A 637 -10.67 12.78 9.09
CA ASP A 637 -10.43 12.53 7.68
C ASP A 637 -11.67 12.16 6.87
N ILE A 638 -12.73 12.98 6.96
CA ILE A 638 -13.84 12.89 6.02
C ILE A 638 -13.33 13.43 4.69
N LYS A 639 -12.88 12.51 3.83
CA LYS A 639 -12.23 12.85 2.56
C LYS A 639 -13.22 12.96 1.42
N LYS A 640 -12.98 13.93 0.55
CA LYS A 640 -13.73 14.09 -0.69
C LYS A 640 -12.83 14.62 -1.79
N SER A 641 -13.04 14.15 -3.00
CA SER A 641 -12.33 14.63 -4.17
C SER A 641 -13.27 15.00 -5.30
N CYS A 642 -12.81 15.86 -6.19
CA CYS A 642 -13.42 16.08 -7.49
C CYS A 642 -12.34 16.34 -8.54
N SER A 643 -12.65 16.07 -9.80
CA SER A 643 -11.75 16.31 -10.92
C SER A 643 -12.09 17.63 -11.59
N ILE A 644 -11.08 18.46 -11.85
CA ILE A 644 -11.20 19.77 -12.50
C ILE A 644 -10.39 19.72 -13.80
N CYS A 645 -11.05 19.97 -14.93
CA CYS A 645 -10.36 20.15 -16.21
C CYS A 645 -9.87 21.60 -16.34
N VAL A 646 -8.55 21.79 -16.35
CA VAL A 646 -7.91 23.11 -16.46
C VAL A 646 -7.41 23.32 -17.89
N GLN A 647 -7.96 24.31 -18.57
CA GLN A 647 -7.51 24.75 -19.89
C GLN A 647 -6.28 25.66 -19.79
N PRO A 648 -5.45 25.74 -20.85
CA PRO A 648 -4.32 26.66 -20.93
C PRO A 648 -4.67 28.14 -20.71
#